data_AF-A0A3B8MES5-F1
#
_entry.id   AF-A0A3B8MES5-F1
#
_cell.length_a   1.000
_cell.length_b   1.000
_cell.length_c   1.000
_cell.angle_alpha   90.00
_cell.angle_beta   90.00
_cell.angle_gamma   90.00
#
_symmetry.space_group_name_H-M   'P 1'
#
loop_
_entity.id
_entity.type
_entity.pdbx_description
1 polymer ?
#
loop_
_entity_poly.entity_id
_entity_poly.type
_entity_poly.pdbx_seq_one_letter_code
_entity_poly.pdbx_strand_id
1 'polypeptide(L)'
;MAITGGVSEALAAGQSLAVADRVLIDPDPGSLVSRVDELIGAVTGDRNAEEVCRTLIRLGMNFAGRDAEIVGYGADEAESALDKVLAAATGTDAGTMKGIVDEFLVDMKSVNAQDSLSGLLAERIEAQLDAGDPGGSFLKALKAEMRSGVYWQMIDENYCKFGNDFARGLEYLRHYGFCQVSTNPVLAAKAFDEDPGLTETLKEEIAGHSNWKANPEAHADEIAMAATLIALWPNLSIFRPLAIHTSLKDYMVSFQLNPNIADRADESIEDARNAFQVAGDFISNYDKALGLGERSGALAPNLVFKVAASHDAARKITSVLNSDGIGSNNTVVYTVAQEVQLIIDAFEGKAEAAKAGKDVVRTYETNMGGRFASHLREVEAERIFTAAGDAKGGELLSALAADNGADDPGGSIVDRAPVICAFKLLPSLDNPHVIAAAEAAGQSAESVKVIEEDIKRSGTLVARRVYWVFFAPENRPKWVSYLQKAHGISEEQAMWIVGSMDVLPASKRIPADTLDALGEQNFTHTEFPNHQRAVQMVSEEDGFNLADYRESILDTFDPGVSQRLYELPDYQRGYDLTPELKSFLENEVGIDVGSWQTRGMQPAEWPDFGSVQKTGSEFRAAYDAFASQCVSIAKEVS
;
A
#
# COMPACT_ATOMS: atom_id res chain seq x y z
N MET A 1 -17.80 -19.40 -21.27
CA MET A 1 -18.48 -18.36 -22.09
C MET A 1 -17.49 -17.95 -23.18
N ALA A 2 -17.92 -17.62 -24.41
CA ALA A 2 -16.95 -17.29 -25.46
C ALA A 2 -16.17 -16.02 -25.08
N ILE A 3 -14.83 -16.06 -25.13
CA ILE A 3 -13.95 -14.93 -24.77
C ILE A 3 -14.27 -13.64 -25.56
N THR A 4 -14.89 -13.81 -26.73
CA THR A 4 -15.27 -12.76 -27.68
C THR A 4 -16.66 -12.15 -27.45
N GLY A 5 -17.48 -12.71 -26.56
CA GLY A 5 -18.85 -12.22 -26.34
C GLY A 5 -18.87 -10.83 -25.71
N GLY A 6 -19.49 -9.84 -26.36
CA GLY A 6 -19.57 -8.47 -25.81
C GLY A 6 -18.31 -7.61 -25.98
N VAL A 7 -17.33 -8.03 -26.81
CA VAL A 7 -16.07 -7.28 -26.99
C VAL A 7 -16.31 -5.92 -27.63
N SER A 8 -17.11 -5.85 -28.71
CA SER A 8 -17.35 -4.58 -29.40
C SER A 8 -18.12 -3.59 -28.52
N GLU A 9 -19.12 -4.06 -27.75
CA GLU A 9 -19.81 -3.22 -26.77
C GLU A 9 -18.86 -2.69 -25.69
N ALA A 10 -17.94 -3.52 -25.18
CA ALA A 10 -16.96 -3.13 -24.18
C ALA A 10 -15.96 -2.09 -24.74
N LEU A 11 -15.43 -2.31 -25.96
CA LEU A 11 -14.52 -1.36 -26.62
C LEU A 11 -15.22 -0.04 -26.94
N ALA A 12 -16.49 -0.07 -27.37
CA ALA A 12 -17.28 1.15 -27.57
C ALA A 12 -17.49 1.95 -26.28
N ALA A 13 -17.40 1.30 -25.12
CA ALA A 13 -17.46 1.91 -23.79
C ALA A 13 -16.06 2.23 -23.20
N GLY A 14 -14.99 2.15 -24.00
CA GLY A 14 -13.61 2.43 -23.57
C GLY A 14 -13.01 1.40 -22.61
N GLN A 15 -13.58 0.20 -22.52
CA GLN A 15 -13.18 -0.84 -21.56
C GLN A 15 -12.04 -1.73 -22.09
N SER A 16 -11.05 -1.15 -22.75
CA SER A 16 -9.91 -1.90 -23.33
C SER A 16 -9.12 -2.72 -22.30
N LEU A 17 -9.01 -2.26 -21.05
CA LEU A 17 -8.43 -3.05 -19.96
C LEU A 17 -9.23 -4.32 -19.69
N ALA A 18 -10.55 -4.21 -19.50
CA ALA A 18 -11.39 -5.37 -19.24
C ALA A 18 -11.36 -6.36 -20.41
N VAL A 19 -11.28 -5.87 -21.66
CA VAL A 19 -11.16 -6.70 -22.86
C VAL A 19 -9.81 -7.43 -22.91
N ALA A 20 -8.70 -6.74 -22.64
CA ALA A 20 -7.37 -7.35 -22.58
C ALA A 20 -7.28 -8.42 -21.49
N ASP A 21 -7.91 -8.20 -20.34
CA ASP A 21 -7.82 -9.09 -19.18
C ASP A 21 -8.71 -10.34 -19.28
N ARG A 22 -9.56 -10.47 -20.31
CA ARG A 22 -10.38 -11.67 -20.51
C ARG A 22 -9.59 -12.96 -20.69
N VAL A 23 -8.33 -12.87 -21.11
CA VAL A 23 -7.43 -14.04 -21.21
C VAL A 23 -7.03 -14.57 -19.84
N LEU A 24 -7.06 -13.73 -18.80
CA LEU A 24 -6.68 -14.07 -17.43
C LEU A 24 -7.83 -14.73 -16.65
N ILE A 25 -9.06 -14.64 -17.14
CA ILE A 25 -10.24 -15.25 -16.53
C ILE A 25 -10.35 -16.73 -16.90
N ASP A 26 -10.63 -17.59 -15.92
CA ASP A 26 -10.74 -19.04 -16.06
C ASP A 26 -9.60 -19.63 -16.91
N PRO A 27 -8.34 -19.51 -16.45
CA PRO A 27 -7.18 -19.97 -17.21
C PRO A 27 -7.23 -21.49 -17.42
N ASP A 28 -6.89 -21.92 -18.63
CA ASP A 28 -6.79 -23.33 -19.00
C ASP A 28 -5.42 -23.55 -19.66
N PRO A 29 -4.44 -24.15 -18.95
CA PRO A 29 -3.07 -24.29 -19.44
C PRO A 29 -3.00 -24.99 -20.81
N GLY A 30 -2.26 -24.40 -21.75
CA GLY A 30 -2.17 -24.88 -23.13
C GLY A 30 -3.21 -24.29 -24.09
N SER A 31 -4.16 -23.47 -23.61
CA SER A 31 -5.17 -22.81 -24.44
C SER A 31 -4.89 -21.33 -24.77
N LEU A 32 -3.97 -20.67 -24.06
CA LEU A 32 -3.74 -19.22 -24.11
C LEU A 32 -3.51 -18.71 -25.52
N VAL A 33 -2.66 -19.38 -26.32
CA VAL A 33 -2.38 -18.94 -27.70
C VAL A 33 -3.65 -18.92 -28.55
N SER A 34 -4.50 -19.95 -28.45
CA SER A 34 -5.76 -19.99 -29.18
C SER A 34 -6.75 -18.92 -28.69
N ARG A 35 -6.81 -18.70 -27.37
CA ARG A 35 -7.66 -17.66 -26.77
C ARG A 35 -7.22 -16.26 -27.19
N VAL A 36 -5.92 -16.04 -27.29
CA VAL A 36 -5.32 -14.78 -27.76
C VAL A 36 -5.61 -14.56 -29.24
N ASP A 37 -5.48 -15.59 -30.08
CA ASP A 37 -5.86 -15.50 -31.50
C ASP A 37 -7.36 -15.12 -31.67
N GLU A 38 -8.24 -15.76 -30.90
CA GLU A 38 -9.68 -15.44 -30.89
C GLU A 38 -9.95 -13.99 -30.45
N LEU A 39 -9.29 -13.55 -29.37
CA LEU A 39 -9.46 -12.20 -28.84
C LEU A 39 -8.91 -11.15 -29.79
N ILE A 40 -7.72 -11.34 -30.37
CA ILE A 40 -7.14 -10.45 -31.39
C ILE A 40 -8.09 -10.33 -32.58
N GLY A 41 -8.67 -11.43 -33.06
CA GLY A 41 -9.65 -11.41 -34.14
C GLY A 41 -10.89 -10.58 -33.81
N ALA A 42 -11.39 -10.66 -32.57
CA ALA A 42 -12.53 -9.86 -32.11
C ALA A 42 -12.17 -8.37 -31.96
N VAL A 43 -11.00 -8.07 -31.39
CA VAL A 43 -10.51 -6.71 -31.16
C VAL A 43 -10.24 -6.00 -32.49
N THR A 44 -9.47 -6.60 -33.39
CA THR A 44 -9.10 -6.00 -34.70
C THR A 44 -10.28 -5.88 -35.66
N GLY A 45 -11.41 -6.54 -35.37
CA GLY A 45 -12.67 -6.33 -36.07
C GLY A 45 -13.40 -5.04 -35.68
N ASP A 46 -12.99 -4.38 -34.59
CA ASP A 46 -13.56 -3.10 -34.15
C ASP A 46 -13.13 -1.95 -35.08
N ARG A 47 -13.96 -0.91 -35.15
CA ARG A 47 -13.73 0.25 -36.02
C ARG A 47 -12.92 1.35 -35.35
N ASN A 48 -12.82 1.32 -34.02
CA ASN A 48 -12.04 2.30 -33.27
C ASN A 48 -10.56 1.90 -33.21
N ALA A 49 -9.76 2.42 -34.14
CA ALA A 49 -8.34 2.09 -34.26
C ALA A 49 -7.54 2.41 -32.98
N GLU A 50 -7.90 3.46 -32.24
CA GLU A 50 -7.23 3.83 -30.98
C GLU A 50 -7.49 2.77 -29.90
N GLU A 51 -8.74 2.34 -29.71
CA GLU A 51 -9.08 1.29 -28.74
C GLU A 51 -8.51 -0.07 -29.13
N VAL A 52 -8.41 -0.37 -30.44
CA VAL A 52 -7.69 -1.56 -30.93
C VAL A 52 -6.23 -1.52 -30.50
N CYS A 53 -5.52 -0.43 -30.78
CA CYS A 53 -4.12 -0.27 -30.40
C CYS A 53 -3.93 -0.34 -28.88
N ARG A 54 -4.77 0.36 -28.11
CA ARG A 54 -4.74 0.37 -26.64
C ARG A 54 -4.95 -1.02 -26.05
N THR A 55 -5.91 -1.77 -26.59
CA THR A 55 -6.18 -3.15 -26.16
C THR A 55 -5.03 -4.08 -26.48
N LEU A 56 -4.40 -3.96 -27.66
CA LEU A 56 -3.23 -4.76 -28.02
C LEU A 56 -2.04 -4.48 -27.10
N ILE A 57 -1.78 -3.22 -26.75
CA ILE A 57 -0.72 -2.89 -25.78
C ILE A 57 -1.01 -3.53 -24.42
N ARG A 58 -2.20 -3.32 -23.85
CA ARG A 58 -2.60 -3.92 -22.56
C ARG A 58 -2.53 -5.45 -22.56
N LEU A 59 -3.00 -6.08 -23.62
CA LEU A 59 -2.91 -7.52 -23.80
C LEU A 59 -1.44 -7.98 -23.86
N GLY A 60 -0.58 -7.23 -24.55
CA GLY A 60 0.86 -7.48 -24.59
C GLY A 60 1.53 -7.33 -23.23
N MET A 61 1.13 -6.35 -22.42
CA MET A 61 1.67 -6.15 -21.06
C MET A 61 1.37 -7.34 -20.14
N ASN A 62 0.19 -7.96 -20.26
CA ASN A 62 -0.16 -9.19 -19.52
C ASN A 62 0.82 -10.36 -19.78
N PHE A 63 1.48 -10.38 -20.94
CA PHE A 63 2.43 -11.44 -21.35
C PHE A 63 3.91 -11.02 -21.26
N ALA A 64 4.19 -9.73 -21.43
CA ALA A 64 5.50 -9.15 -21.16
C ALA A 64 5.81 -9.25 -19.65
N GLY A 65 4.81 -8.93 -18.83
CA GLY A 65 4.81 -9.11 -17.38
C GLY A 65 4.53 -10.54 -16.93
N ARG A 66 4.04 -10.69 -15.69
CA ARG A 66 3.76 -11.97 -15.03
C ARG A 66 2.30 -12.37 -14.98
N ASP A 67 1.37 -11.53 -15.40
CA ASP A 67 -0.06 -11.77 -15.13
C ASP A 67 -0.55 -13.12 -15.63
N ALA A 68 -0.13 -13.53 -16.83
CA ALA A 68 -0.46 -14.85 -17.38
C ALA A 68 0.14 -16.01 -16.55
N GLU A 69 1.38 -15.88 -16.09
CA GLU A 69 2.04 -16.88 -15.25
C GLU A 69 1.39 -16.96 -13.86
N ILE A 70 1.03 -15.81 -13.28
CA ILE A 70 0.34 -15.69 -12.00
C ILE A 70 -0.99 -16.45 -12.01
N VAL A 71 -1.77 -16.33 -13.09
CA VAL A 71 -3.05 -17.06 -13.19
C VAL A 71 -2.86 -18.54 -13.57
N GLY A 72 -1.64 -18.98 -13.86
CA GLY A 72 -1.28 -20.39 -14.04
C GLY A 72 -0.99 -20.84 -15.47
N TYR A 73 -0.84 -19.93 -16.44
CA TYR A 73 -0.31 -20.29 -17.75
C TYR A 73 1.20 -20.56 -17.70
N GLY A 74 1.71 -21.33 -18.64
CA GLY A 74 3.15 -21.61 -18.73
C GLY A 74 3.94 -20.44 -19.34
N ALA A 75 5.20 -20.25 -18.93
CA ALA A 75 6.07 -19.21 -19.48
C ALA A 75 6.20 -19.29 -21.01
N ASP A 76 6.48 -20.48 -21.57
CA ASP A 76 6.56 -20.70 -23.03
C ASP A 76 5.26 -20.35 -23.76
N GLU A 77 4.13 -20.55 -23.07
CA GLU A 77 2.80 -20.25 -23.59
C GLU A 77 2.56 -18.74 -23.62
N ALA A 78 2.95 -18.03 -22.56
CA ALA A 78 2.90 -16.57 -22.48
C ALA A 78 3.82 -15.92 -23.53
N GLU A 79 5.01 -16.48 -23.76
CA GLU A 79 5.92 -16.05 -24.83
C GLU A 79 5.28 -16.19 -26.21
N SER A 80 4.69 -17.36 -26.48
CA SER A 80 4.01 -17.62 -27.76
C SER A 80 2.80 -16.70 -27.96
N ALA A 81 2.08 -16.38 -26.87
CA ALA A 81 0.97 -15.42 -26.89
C ALA A 81 1.46 -13.99 -27.15
N LEU A 82 2.57 -13.57 -26.55
CA LEU A 82 3.19 -12.27 -26.81
C LEU A 82 3.56 -12.13 -28.29
N ASP A 83 4.13 -13.17 -28.91
CA ASP A 83 4.46 -13.16 -30.34
C ASP A 83 3.23 -12.91 -31.23
N LYS A 84 2.05 -13.44 -30.85
CA LYS A 84 0.78 -13.15 -31.56
C LYS A 84 0.38 -11.69 -31.43
N VAL A 85 0.48 -11.11 -30.23
CA VAL A 85 0.16 -9.71 -29.98
C VAL A 85 1.12 -8.80 -30.75
N LEU A 86 2.42 -9.10 -30.75
CA LEU A 86 3.44 -8.36 -31.49
C LEU A 86 3.12 -8.36 -32.99
N ALA A 87 2.79 -9.52 -33.56
CA ALA A 87 2.40 -9.62 -34.97
C ALA A 87 1.13 -8.81 -35.29
N ALA A 88 0.14 -8.82 -34.40
CA ALA A 88 -1.08 -8.02 -34.55
C ALA A 88 -0.80 -6.52 -34.45
N ALA A 89 0.05 -6.10 -33.50
CA ALA A 89 0.44 -4.70 -33.30
C ALA A 89 1.16 -4.13 -34.54
N THR A 90 2.07 -4.89 -35.17
CA THR A 90 2.72 -4.49 -36.43
C THR A 90 1.73 -4.33 -37.59
N GLY A 91 0.57 -4.98 -37.53
CA GLY A 91 -0.50 -4.84 -38.53
C GLY A 91 -1.35 -3.58 -38.40
N THR A 92 -1.16 -2.78 -37.33
CA THR A 92 -1.92 -1.54 -37.08
C THR A 92 -1.27 -0.32 -37.76
N ASP A 93 -1.99 0.81 -37.78
CA ASP A 93 -1.41 2.08 -38.23
C ASP A 93 -0.33 2.54 -37.24
N ALA A 94 0.92 2.67 -37.72
CA ALA A 94 2.06 3.02 -36.89
C ALA A 94 1.91 4.41 -36.23
N GLY A 95 1.21 5.36 -36.87
CA GLY A 95 0.96 6.68 -36.31
C GLY A 95 -0.01 6.63 -35.13
N THR A 96 -1.14 5.92 -35.29
CA THR A 96 -2.10 5.68 -34.21
C THR A 96 -1.45 4.89 -33.07
N MET A 97 -0.74 3.80 -33.37
CA MET A 97 -0.04 3.00 -32.35
C MET A 97 1.01 3.83 -31.60
N LYS A 98 1.77 4.69 -32.30
CA LYS A 98 2.71 5.60 -31.65
C LYS A 98 2.01 6.55 -30.68
N GLY A 99 0.88 7.15 -31.07
CA GLY A 99 0.10 8.02 -30.18
C GLY A 99 -0.30 7.31 -28.89
N ILE A 100 -0.79 6.07 -29.00
CA ILE A 100 -1.14 5.24 -27.84
C ILE A 100 0.08 4.90 -26.97
N VAL A 101 1.22 4.52 -27.57
CA VAL A 101 2.46 4.26 -26.82
C VAL A 101 2.95 5.51 -26.11
N ASP A 102 2.91 6.67 -26.76
CA ASP A 102 3.27 7.95 -26.15
C ASP A 102 2.38 8.25 -24.94
N GLU A 103 1.07 7.98 -25.01
CA GLU A 103 0.14 8.14 -23.89
C GLU A 103 0.53 7.26 -22.68
N PHE A 104 0.83 5.97 -22.90
CA PHE A 104 1.29 5.09 -21.83
C PHE A 104 2.58 5.60 -21.19
N LEU A 105 3.56 6.04 -21.98
CA LEU A 105 4.82 6.56 -21.46
C LEU A 105 4.64 7.86 -20.67
N VAL A 106 3.76 8.75 -21.12
CA VAL A 106 3.39 9.97 -20.40
C VAL A 106 2.72 9.63 -19.08
N ASP A 107 1.78 8.69 -19.08
CA ASP A 107 1.09 8.23 -17.87
C ASP A 107 2.07 7.62 -16.86
N MET A 108 2.93 6.68 -17.29
CA MET A 108 3.99 6.08 -16.47
C MET A 108 4.89 7.13 -15.82
N LYS A 109 5.35 8.13 -16.59
CA LYS A 109 6.19 9.22 -16.09
C LYS A 109 5.44 10.16 -15.15
N SER A 110 4.14 10.36 -15.34
CA SER A 110 3.40 11.30 -14.50
C SER A 110 3.24 10.84 -13.04
N VAL A 111 3.36 9.53 -12.78
CA VAL A 111 3.19 8.95 -11.43
C VAL A 111 4.17 9.57 -10.43
N ASN A 112 3.63 10.18 -9.37
CA ASN A 112 4.39 10.80 -8.28
C ASN A 112 5.42 11.82 -8.78
N ALA A 113 4.99 12.70 -9.71
CA ALA A 113 5.84 13.73 -10.29
C ALA A 113 7.16 13.20 -10.87
N GLN A 114 7.11 12.07 -11.60
CA GLN A 114 8.25 11.38 -12.25
C GLN A 114 9.19 10.63 -11.30
N ASP A 115 9.03 10.75 -9.99
CA ASP A 115 9.82 10.01 -9.00
C ASP A 115 9.13 8.69 -8.64
N SER A 116 9.15 7.75 -9.59
CA SER A 116 8.52 6.44 -9.46
C SER A 116 9.25 5.32 -10.20
N LEU A 117 9.02 4.07 -9.80
CA LEU A 117 9.50 2.89 -10.53
C LEU A 117 8.93 2.85 -11.95
N SER A 118 7.63 3.14 -12.13
CA SER A 118 7.01 3.24 -13.45
C SER A 118 7.63 4.35 -14.30
N GLY A 119 7.95 5.50 -13.70
CA GLY A 119 8.67 6.59 -14.37
C GLY A 119 10.06 6.17 -14.83
N LEU A 120 10.82 5.47 -13.97
CA LEU A 120 12.14 4.91 -14.32
C LEU A 120 12.03 3.92 -15.50
N LEU A 121 11.01 3.06 -15.52
CA LEU A 121 10.78 2.15 -16.65
C LEU A 121 10.51 2.91 -17.94
N ALA A 122 9.65 3.93 -17.90
CA ALA A 122 9.34 4.74 -19.07
C ALA A 122 10.57 5.50 -19.61
N GLU A 123 11.44 6.04 -18.74
CA GLU A 123 12.72 6.64 -19.12
C GLU A 123 13.60 5.66 -19.91
N ARG A 124 13.69 4.40 -19.46
CA ARG A 124 14.51 3.36 -20.09
C ARG A 124 13.90 2.80 -21.38
N ILE A 125 12.58 2.65 -21.43
CA ILE A 125 11.84 2.15 -22.60
C ILE A 125 11.88 3.17 -23.75
N GLU A 126 11.67 4.45 -23.46
CA GLU A 126 11.61 5.51 -24.47
C GLU A 126 12.89 5.59 -25.31
N ALA A 127 14.04 5.33 -24.71
CA ALA A 127 15.33 5.31 -25.39
C ALA A 127 15.48 4.16 -26.41
N GLN A 128 14.61 3.15 -26.36
CA GLN A 128 14.68 1.92 -27.16
C GLN A 128 13.59 1.83 -28.24
N LEU A 129 12.72 2.85 -28.36
CA LEU A 129 11.59 2.81 -29.29
C LEU A 129 12.02 2.87 -30.76
N ASP A 130 11.39 2.01 -31.56
CA ASP A 130 11.47 2.03 -33.01
C ASP A 130 10.25 2.76 -33.59
N ALA A 131 10.47 3.86 -34.31
CA ALA A 131 9.42 4.60 -34.98
C ALA A 131 8.67 3.78 -36.05
N GLY A 132 9.28 2.71 -36.58
CA GLY A 132 8.66 1.79 -37.54
C GLY A 132 7.84 0.67 -36.90
N ASP A 133 8.03 0.40 -35.60
CA ASP A 133 7.31 -0.62 -34.82
C ASP A 133 7.11 -0.13 -33.38
N PRO A 134 6.32 0.95 -33.16
CA PRO A 134 6.22 1.58 -31.84
C PRO A 134 5.64 0.62 -30.80
N GLY A 135 4.58 -0.12 -31.14
CA GLY A 135 3.96 -1.08 -30.22
C GLY A 135 4.85 -2.28 -29.92
N GLY A 136 5.49 -2.86 -30.95
CA GLY A 136 6.34 -4.02 -30.76
C GLY A 136 7.65 -3.70 -30.04
N SER A 137 8.28 -2.56 -30.33
CA SER A 137 9.48 -2.10 -29.60
C SER A 137 9.16 -1.75 -28.14
N PHE A 138 8.04 -1.08 -27.87
CA PHE A 138 7.56 -0.81 -26.50
C PHE A 138 7.42 -2.09 -25.68
N LEU A 139 6.68 -3.09 -26.17
CA LEU A 139 6.42 -4.33 -25.43
C LEU A 139 7.69 -5.15 -25.18
N LYS A 140 8.60 -5.18 -26.15
CA LYS A 140 9.91 -5.86 -26.00
C LYS A 140 10.79 -5.16 -24.97
N ALA A 141 10.85 -3.82 -25.00
CA ALA A 141 11.61 -3.04 -24.04
C ALA A 141 11.01 -3.16 -22.63
N LEU A 142 9.68 -3.05 -22.49
CA LEU A 142 8.97 -3.24 -21.22
C LEU A 142 9.32 -4.60 -20.60
N LYS A 143 9.20 -5.67 -21.39
CA LYS A 143 9.56 -7.03 -20.96
C LYS A 143 11.02 -7.09 -20.49
N ALA A 144 11.96 -6.56 -21.26
CA ALA A 144 13.37 -6.60 -20.93
C ALA A 144 13.68 -5.87 -19.62
N GLU A 145 13.18 -4.64 -19.48
CA GLU A 145 13.40 -3.81 -18.29
C GLU A 145 12.78 -4.46 -17.05
N MET A 146 11.51 -4.86 -17.11
CA MET A 146 10.81 -5.48 -15.97
C MET A 146 11.51 -6.75 -15.51
N ARG A 147 11.84 -7.66 -16.44
CA ARG A 147 12.41 -8.98 -16.11
C ARG A 147 13.84 -8.91 -15.59
N SER A 148 14.52 -7.78 -15.78
CA SER A 148 15.86 -7.52 -15.26
C SER A 148 15.86 -6.86 -13.87
N GLY A 149 14.72 -6.35 -13.41
CA GLY A 149 14.59 -5.61 -12.15
C GLY A 149 14.58 -6.48 -10.90
N VAL A 150 14.94 -5.90 -9.76
CA VAL A 150 14.99 -6.62 -8.47
C VAL A 150 13.60 -7.05 -8.00
N TYR A 151 12.57 -6.26 -8.28
CA TYR A 151 11.18 -6.63 -7.92
C TYR A 151 10.70 -7.88 -8.66
N TRP A 152 11.09 -8.05 -9.92
CA TRP A 152 10.80 -9.27 -10.67
C TRP A 152 11.41 -10.48 -9.96
N GLN A 153 12.68 -10.38 -9.56
CA GLN A 153 13.39 -11.47 -8.89
C GLN A 153 12.83 -11.75 -7.49
N MET A 154 12.55 -10.70 -6.69
CA MET A 154 11.98 -10.83 -5.35
C MET A 154 10.62 -11.53 -5.38
N ILE A 155 9.79 -11.21 -6.36
CA ILE A 155 8.46 -11.83 -6.51
C ILE A 155 8.59 -13.26 -7.04
N ASP A 156 9.44 -13.50 -8.05
CA ASP A 156 9.66 -14.83 -8.63
C ASP A 156 10.12 -15.87 -7.61
N GLU A 157 11.12 -15.46 -6.82
CA GLU A 157 11.80 -16.34 -5.90
C GLU A 157 11.18 -16.30 -4.48
N ASN A 158 9.96 -15.76 -4.38
CA ASN A 158 9.14 -15.62 -3.17
C ASN A 158 9.89 -14.99 -1.98
N TYR A 159 10.63 -13.89 -2.19
CA TYR A 159 11.23 -13.13 -1.09
C TYR A 159 10.19 -12.38 -0.26
N CYS A 160 9.16 -11.84 -0.93
CA CYS A 160 8.11 -11.05 -0.29
C CYS A 160 6.98 -10.73 -1.27
N LYS A 161 5.83 -10.33 -0.74
CA LYS A 161 4.80 -9.61 -1.51
C LYS A 161 5.03 -8.11 -1.49
N PHE A 162 4.51 -7.42 -2.50
CA PHE A 162 4.64 -5.97 -2.64
C PHE A 162 3.30 -5.29 -2.94
N GLY A 163 3.20 -4.06 -2.48
CA GLY A 163 2.07 -3.19 -2.71
C GLY A 163 2.46 -1.74 -2.98
N ASN A 164 1.54 -1.00 -3.59
CA ASN A 164 1.73 0.38 -3.99
C ASN A 164 1.03 1.34 -3.03
N ASP A 165 1.77 2.24 -2.36
CA ASP A 165 1.20 3.28 -1.50
C ASP A 165 0.90 4.56 -2.29
N PHE A 166 0.15 4.41 -3.38
CA PHE A 166 -0.25 5.50 -4.26
C PHE A 166 -1.50 5.12 -5.05
N ALA A 167 -2.35 6.10 -5.36
CA ALA A 167 -3.57 5.87 -6.11
C ALA A 167 -3.31 5.56 -7.61
N ARG A 168 -2.13 5.91 -8.13
CA ARG A 168 -1.74 5.72 -9.54
C ARG A 168 -0.53 4.80 -9.69
N GLY A 169 -0.27 4.35 -10.92
CA GLY A 169 0.87 3.50 -11.29
C GLY A 169 0.61 1.99 -11.18
N LEU A 170 -0.50 1.58 -10.59
CA LEU A 170 -0.84 0.16 -10.42
C LEU A 170 -0.99 -0.61 -11.74
N GLU A 171 -1.43 0.06 -12.80
CA GLU A 171 -1.57 -0.52 -14.15
C GLU A 171 -0.26 -1.16 -14.62
N TYR A 172 0.88 -0.60 -14.23
CA TYR A 172 2.20 -1.12 -14.57
C TYR A 172 2.75 -2.07 -13.51
N LEU A 173 2.56 -1.73 -12.22
CA LEU A 173 3.12 -2.51 -11.12
C LEU A 173 2.48 -3.90 -10.99
N ARG A 174 1.20 -4.07 -11.38
CA ARG A 174 0.55 -5.40 -11.36
C ARG A 174 1.32 -6.42 -12.19
N HIS A 175 1.95 -5.98 -13.29
CA HIS A 175 2.68 -6.84 -14.22
C HIS A 175 3.98 -7.39 -13.63
N TYR A 176 4.51 -6.78 -12.56
CA TYR A 176 5.57 -7.38 -11.75
C TYR A 176 5.04 -8.47 -10.80
N GLY A 177 3.76 -8.41 -10.44
CA GLY A 177 3.15 -9.21 -9.38
C GLY A 177 2.87 -8.44 -8.08
N PHE A 178 2.87 -7.10 -8.11
CA PHE A 178 2.36 -6.33 -6.96
C PHE A 178 0.90 -6.71 -6.72
N CYS A 179 0.55 -6.98 -5.47
CA CYS A 179 -0.71 -7.62 -5.10
C CYS A 179 -1.50 -6.85 -4.03
N GLN A 180 -1.06 -5.63 -3.72
CA GLN A 180 -1.74 -4.74 -2.79
C GLN A 180 -1.63 -3.29 -3.29
N VAL A 181 -2.64 -2.48 -3.02
CA VAL A 181 -2.57 -1.03 -3.21
C VAL A 181 -3.26 -0.33 -2.06
N SER A 182 -2.70 0.80 -1.68
CA SER A 182 -3.14 1.61 -0.57
C SER A 182 -3.38 3.05 -1.03
N THR A 183 -4.55 3.58 -0.69
CA THR A 183 -4.83 5.01 -0.80
C THR A 183 -5.24 5.60 0.54
N ASN A 184 -5.19 6.93 0.61
CA ASN A 184 -5.80 7.75 1.65
C ASN A 184 -6.25 9.08 1.01
N PRO A 185 -6.97 9.96 1.72
CA PRO A 185 -7.47 11.21 1.16
C PRO A 185 -6.39 12.12 0.56
N VAL A 186 -5.17 12.15 1.12
CA VAL A 186 -4.03 12.89 0.54
C VAL A 186 -3.68 12.34 -0.85
N LEU A 187 -3.64 11.01 -0.96
CA LEU A 187 -3.28 10.33 -2.19
C LEU A 187 -4.39 10.42 -3.24
N ALA A 188 -5.65 10.41 -2.80
CA ALA A 188 -6.79 10.69 -3.67
C ALA A 188 -6.71 12.13 -4.20
N ALA A 189 -6.47 13.13 -3.35
CA ALA A 189 -6.30 14.52 -3.77
C ALA A 189 -5.19 14.68 -4.82
N LYS A 190 -4.03 14.08 -4.59
CA LYS A 190 -2.92 14.06 -5.58
C LYS A 190 -3.34 13.40 -6.90
N ALA A 191 -4.14 12.35 -6.85
CA ALA A 191 -4.64 11.72 -8.09
C ALA A 191 -5.52 12.68 -8.90
N PHE A 192 -6.38 13.48 -8.24
CA PHE A 192 -7.17 14.52 -8.91
C PHE A 192 -6.29 15.64 -9.50
N ASP A 193 -5.17 15.97 -8.86
CA ASP A 193 -4.20 16.93 -9.40
C ASP A 193 -3.48 16.39 -10.65
N GLU A 194 -3.21 15.08 -10.69
CA GLU A 194 -2.49 14.43 -11.78
C GLU A 194 -3.39 13.96 -12.94
N ASP A 195 -4.68 13.65 -12.69
CA ASP A 195 -5.65 13.16 -13.68
C ASP A 195 -6.93 14.03 -13.72
N PRO A 196 -7.03 14.95 -14.71
CA PRO A 196 -8.22 15.76 -14.92
C PRO A 196 -9.52 14.96 -15.17
N GLY A 197 -9.43 13.72 -15.66
CA GLY A 197 -10.58 12.86 -15.91
C GLY A 197 -11.36 12.48 -14.64
N LEU A 198 -10.69 12.43 -13.50
CA LEU A 198 -11.33 12.18 -12.21
C LEU A 198 -12.27 13.32 -11.80
N THR A 199 -11.90 14.57 -12.13
CA THR A 199 -12.74 15.75 -11.86
C THR A 199 -14.04 15.67 -12.64
N GLU A 200 -13.98 15.32 -13.93
CA GLU A 200 -15.19 15.20 -14.75
C GLU A 200 -16.08 14.04 -14.29
N THR A 201 -15.48 12.91 -13.92
CA THR A 201 -16.21 11.77 -13.34
C THR A 201 -16.94 12.17 -12.05
N LEU A 202 -16.29 12.95 -11.17
CA LEU A 202 -16.91 13.46 -9.96
C LEU A 202 -18.05 14.44 -10.26
N LYS A 203 -17.92 15.31 -11.28
CA LYS A 203 -19.01 16.20 -11.70
C LYS A 203 -20.23 15.43 -12.18
N GLU A 204 -20.02 14.33 -12.92
CA GLU A 204 -21.09 13.44 -13.35
C GLU A 204 -21.80 12.77 -12.17
N GLU A 205 -21.04 12.26 -11.20
CA GLU A 205 -21.60 11.70 -9.97
C GLU A 205 -22.43 12.74 -9.22
N ILE A 206 -21.88 13.94 -8.99
CA ILE A 206 -22.59 15.05 -8.32
C ILE A 206 -23.86 15.46 -9.07
N ALA A 207 -23.84 15.42 -10.41
CA ALA A 207 -25.01 15.74 -11.21
C ALA A 207 -26.19 14.79 -10.91
N GLY A 208 -25.92 13.55 -10.49
CA GLY A 208 -26.90 12.56 -10.05
C GLY A 208 -27.51 12.82 -8.66
N HIS A 209 -26.86 13.61 -7.80
CA HIS A 209 -27.27 13.84 -6.41
C HIS A 209 -27.84 15.25 -6.18
N SER A 210 -29.17 15.38 -6.22
CA SER A 210 -29.84 16.70 -6.08
C SER A 210 -29.62 17.38 -4.73
N ASN A 211 -29.48 16.60 -3.66
CA ASN A 211 -29.19 17.06 -2.30
C ASN A 211 -27.77 17.65 -2.20
N TRP A 212 -26.77 16.98 -2.79
CA TRP A 212 -25.40 17.49 -2.82
C TRP A 212 -25.32 18.83 -3.53
N LYS A 213 -25.99 18.99 -4.68
CA LYS A 213 -26.03 20.27 -5.41
C LYS A 213 -26.74 21.38 -4.64
N ALA A 214 -27.80 21.04 -3.90
CA ALA A 214 -28.59 22.02 -3.15
C ALA A 214 -27.86 22.55 -1.90
N ASN A 215 -27.03 21.71 -1.27
CA ASN A 215 -26.29 22.06 -0.06
C ASN A 215 -24.97 21.27 0.06
N PRO A 216 -23.96 21.56 -0.77
CA PRO A 216 -22.75 20.75 -0.86
C PRO A 216 -21.95 20.77 0.45
N GLU A 217 -21.98 21.85 1.21
CA GLU A 217 -21.33 21.95 2.52
C GLU A 217 -21.90 20.96 3.54
N ALA A 218 -23.21 20.71 3.53
CA ALA A 218 -23.83 19.76 4.45
C ALA A 218 -23.57 18.29 4.07
N HIS A 219 -23.10 18.06 2.84
CA HIS A 219 -22.77 16.73 2.31
C HIS A 219 -21.27 16.60 2.00
N ALA A 220 -20.42 17.42 2.61
CA ALA A 220 -18.97 17.45 2.32
C ALA A 220 -18.31 16.08 2.48
N ASP A 221 -18.65 15.34 3.56
CA ASP A 221 -18.12 13.99 3.82
C ASP A 221 -18.60 12.97 2.78
N GLU A 222 -19.88 13.02 2.38
CA GLU A 222 -20.44 12.12 1.36
C GLU A 222 -19.76 12.35 0.00
N ILE A 223 -19.58 13.62 -0.39
CA ILE A 223 -18.92 13.99 -1.65
C ILE A 223 -17.44 13.59 -1.60
N ALA A 224 -16.74 13.82 -0.49
CA ALA A 224 -15.34 13.43 -0.32
C ALA A 224 -15.15 11.91 -0.36
N MET A 225 -16.06 11.15 0.25
CA MET A 225 -16.09 9.68 0.16
C MET A 225 -16.27 9.22 -1.29
N ALA A 226 -17.24 9.78 -2.01
CA ALA A 226 -17.48 9.45 -3.41
C ALA A 226 -16.27 9.79 -4.30
N ALA A 227 -15.67 10.96 -4.11
CA ALA A 227 -14.45 11.36 -4.82
C ALA A 227 -13.27 10.41 -4.54
N THR A 228 -13.10 9.98 -3.28
CA THR A 228 -12.06 9.02 -2.90
C THR A 228 -12.30 7.65 -3.55
N LEU A 229 -13.55 7.20 -3.61
CA LEU A 229 -13.92 5.97 -4.32
C LEU A 229 -13.68 6.08 -5.83
N ILE A 230 -14.03 7.21 -6.45
CA ILE A 230 -13.76 7.49 -7.87
C ILE A 230 -12.27 7.37 -8.18
N ALA A 231 -11.40 7.90 -7.33
CA ALA A 231 -9.95 7.75 -7.47
C ALA A 231 -9.45 6.29 -7.31
N LEU A 232 -10.26 5.39 -6.74
CA LEU A 232 -9.93 3.97 -6.54
C LEU A 232 -10.53 3.02 -7.57
N TRP A 233 -11.56 3.41 -8.31
CA TRP A 233 -12.19 2.60 -9.35
C TRP A 233 -11.20 2.01 -10.36
N PRO A 234 -10.18 2.76 -10.83
CA PRO A 234 -9.14 2.19 -11.69
C PRO A 234 -8.40 1.03 -11.00
N ASN A 235 -8.02 1.19 -9.72
CA ASN A 235 -7.28 0.18 -8.98
C ASN A 235 -8.10 -1.10 -8.74
N LEU A 236 -9.39 -0.96 -8.43
CA LEU A 236 -10.29 -2.11 -8.31
C LEU A 236 -10.33 -2.90 -9.62
N SER A 237 -10.47 -2.19 -10.75
CA SER A 237 -10.51 -2.77 -12.10
C SER A 237 -9.20 -3.47 -12.48
N ILE A 238 -8.07 -2.80 -12.28
CA ILE A 238 -6.72 -3.31 -12.60
C ILE A 238 -6.42 -4.63 -11.90
N PHE A 239 -6.84 -4.77 -10.64
CA PHE A 239 -6.62 -5.97 -9.85
C PHE A 239 -7.71 -7.03 -9.99
N ARG A 240 -8.89 -6.68 -10.52
CA ARG A 240 -10.05 -7.57 -10.53
C ARG A 240 -9.80 -8.97 -11.11
N PRO A 241 -9.16 -9.17 -12.29
CA PRO A 241 -8.93 -10.53 -12.81
C PRO A 241 -8.06 -11.38 -11.87
N LEU A 242 -7.04 -10.79 -11.25
CA LEU A 242 -6.13 -11.48 -10.33
C LEU A 242 -6.79 -11.72 -8.95
N ALA A 243 -7.64 -10.79 -8.50
CA ALA A 243 -8.46 -10.95 -7.30
C ALA A 243 -9.49 -12.07 -7.47
N ILE A 244 -10.07 -12.24 -8.67
CA ILE A 244 -10.94 -13.37 -9.01
C ILE A 244 -10.16 -14.68 -8.97
N HIS A 245 -9.00 -14.74 -9.63
CA HIS A 245 -8.15 -15.92 -9.65
C HIS A 245 -7.79 -16.39 -8.23
N THR A 246 -7.39 -15.44 -7.38
CA THR A 246 -7.02 -15.74 -6.00
C THR A 246 -8.20 -15.90 -5.06
N SER A 247 -9.44 -15.58 -5.47
CA SER A 247 -10.63 -15.55 -4.60
C SER A 247 -10.47 -14.60 -3.40
N LEU A 248 -10.04 -13.35 -3.66
CA LEU A 248 -9.77 -12.29 -2.65
C LEU A 248 -8.70 -12.66 -1.61
N LYS A 249 -7.85 -13.64 -1.94
CA LYS A 249 -6.71 -14.01 -1.10
C LYS A 249 -5.54 -13.05 -1.27
N ASP A 250 -5.51 -12.27 -2.35
CA ASP A 250 -4.58 -11.16 -2.61
C ASP A 250 -5.26 -10.17 -3.58
N TYR A 251 -4.52 -9.19 -4.09
CA TYR A 251 -4.99 -8.17 -5.06
C TYR A 251 -6.08 -7.25 -4.49
N MET A 252 -5.87 -6.83 -3.24
CA MET A 252 -6.79 -5.99 -2.49
C MET A 252 -6.44 -4.51 -2.58
N VAL A 253 -7.48 -3.68 -2.68
CA VAL A 253 -7.40 -2.22 -2.69
C VAL A 253 -7.80 -1.69 -1.31
N SER A 254 -6.95 -0.87 -0.69
CA SER A 254 -7.22 -0.33 0.64
C SER A 254 -7.84 1.06 0.56
N PHE A 255 -9.06 1.23 1.07
CA PHE A 255 -9.78 2.49 1.17
C PHE A 255 -9.77 3.02 2.61
N GLN A 256 -9.32 4.25 2.82
CA GLN A 256 -9.22 4.85 4.14
C GLN A 256 -10.58 5.37 4.63
N LEU A 257 -11.01 4.90 5.81
CA LEU A 257 -12.18 5.45 6.50
C LEU A 257 -11.93 6.88 7.00
N ASN A 258 -13.01 7.64 7.15
CA ASN A 258 -12.96 9.06 7.53
C ASN A 258 -12.19 9.26 8.87
N PRO A 259 -11.03 9.96 8.85
CA PRO A 259 -10.19 10.13 10.04
C PRO A 259 -10.81 11.06 11.10
N ASN A 260 -11.84 11.84 10.74
CA ASN A 260 -12.55 12.72 11.67
C ASN A 260 -13.50 11.97 12.60
N ILE A 261 -13.77 10.68 12.32
CA ILE A 261 -14.74 9.86 13.05
C ILE A 261 -14.12 8.58 13.59
N ALA A 262 -12.78 8.48 13.60
CA ALA A 262 -12.04 7.28 13.96
C ALA A 262 -12.27 6.78 15.41
N ASP A 263 -12.80 7.63 16.28
CA ASP A 263 -13.22 7.32 17.65
C ASP A 263 -14.69 6.83 17.73
N ARG A 264 -15.45 6.93 16.63
CA ARG A 264 -16.87 6.60 16.53
C ARG A 264 -17.06 5.30 15.76
N ALA A 265 -16.93 4.18 16.46
CA ALA A 265 -16.91 2.85 15.86
C ALA A 265 -18.15 2.54 15.02
N ASP A 266 -19.36 2.78 15.54
CA ASP A 266 -20.60 2.40 14.85
C ASP A 266 -20.80 3.19 13.54
N GLU A 267 -20.49 4.49 13.55
CA GLU A 267 -20.54 5.34 12.36
C GLU A 267 -19.50 4.91 11.32
N SER A 268 -18.26 4.62 11.75
CA SER A 268 -17.20 4.12 10.86
C SER A 268 -17.55 2.78 10.20
N ILE A 269 -18.23 1.89 10.92
CA ILE A 269 -18.69 0.59 10.39
C ILE A 269 -19.80 0.79 9.37
N GLU A 270 -20.72 1.73 9.60
CA GLU A 270 -21.78 2.07 8.65
C GLU A 270 -21.20 2.66 7.35
N ASP A 271 -20.27 3.60 7.45
CA ASP A 271 -19.55 4.17 6.30
C ASP A 271 -18.83 3.09 5.50
N ALA A 272 -18.13 2.16 6.17
CA ALA A 272 -17.46 1.04 5.52
C ALA A 272 -18.45 0.17 4.73
N ARG A 273 -19.58 -0.20 5.32
CA ARG A 273 -20.60 -1.03 4.64
C ARG A 273 -21.21 -0.31 3.43
N ASN A 274 -21.49 0.98 3.55
CA ASN A 274 -21.99 1.80 2.45
C ASN A 274 -20.98 1.86 1.29
N ALA A 275 -19.72 2.17 1.59
CA ALA A 275 -18.66 2.19 0.58
C ALA A 275 -18.44 0.82 -0.08
N PHE A 276 -18.54 -0.27 0.70
CA PHE A 276 -18.41 -1.63 0.18
C PHE A 276 -19.54 -1.98 -0.79
N GLN A 277 -20.78 -1.56 -0.50
CA GLN A 277 -21.91 -1.74 -1.39
C GLN A 277 -21.71 -0.98 -2.71
N VAL A 278 -21.31 0.29 -2.65
CA VAL A 278 -21.05 1.12 -3.84
C VAL A 278 -19.95 0.51 -4.71
N ALA A 279 -18.86 0.01 -4.10
CA ALA A 279 -17.81 -0.70 -4.81
C ALA A 279 -18.32 -2.00 -5.46
N GLY A 280 -19.27 -2.70 -4.82
CA GLY A 280 -19.97 -3.87 -5.36
C GLY A 280 -20.73 -3.57 -6.64
N ASP A 281 -21.47 -2.46 -6.68
CA ASP A 281 -22.22 -2.04 -7.86
C ASP A 281 -21.29 -1.67 -9.02
N PHE A 282 -20.19 -0.94 -8.73
CA PHE A 282 -19.16 -0.63 -9.72
C PHE A 282 -18.51 -1.89 -10.30
N ILE A 283 -18.01 -2.78 -9.44
CA ILE A 283 -17.35 -4.02 -9.85
C ILE A 283 -18.30 -4.95 -10.61
N SER A 284 -19.58 -5.00 -10.26
CA SER A 284 -20.57 -5.80 -10.99
C SER A 284 -20.72 -5.35 -12.44
N ASN A 285 -20.54 -4.07 -12.74
CA ASN A 285 -20.55 -3.56 -14.11
C ASN A 285 -19.23 -3.86 -14.83
N TYR A 286 -18.09 -3.68 -14.15
CA TYR A 286 -16.79 -4.02 -14.71
C TYR A 286 -16.67 -5.53 -15.02
N ASP A 287 -17.17 -6.39 -14.15
CA ASP A 287 -17.21 -7.84 -14.33
C ASP A 287 -17.96 -8.26 -15.60
N LYS A 288 -18.96 -7.48 -16.05
CA LYS A 288 -19.65 -7.73 -17.32
C LYS A 288 -18.74 -7.44 -18.51
N ALA A 289 -18.02 -6.32 -18.46
CA ALA A 289 -17.01 -5.98 -19.49
C ALA A 289 -15.86 -6.99 -19.52
N LEU A 290 -15.50 -7.54 -18.36
CA LEU A 290 -14.49 -8.60 -18.18
C LEU A 290 -14.97 -9.98 -18.66
N GLY A 291 -16.25 -10.12 -19.07
CA GLY A 291 -16.78 -11.34 -19.66
C GLY A 291 -17.22 -12.41 -18.65
N LEU A 292 -17.49 -12.04 -17.39
CA LEU A 292 -17.96 -13.00 -16.37
C LEU A 292 -19.43 -13.42 -16.55
N GLY A 293 -20.21 -12.66 -17.31
CA GLY A 293 -21.60 -12.98 -17.63
C GLY A 293 -22.49 -13.09 -16.40
N GLU A 294 -23.10 -14.25 -16.17
CA GLU A 294 -23.95 -14.49 -14.99
C GLU A 294 -23.19 -14.48 -13.66
N ARG A 295 -21.85 -14.62 -13.69
CA ARG A 295 -21.00 -14.53 -12.49
C ARG A 295 -20.64 -13.08 -12.11
N SER A 296 -21.07 -12.08 -12.88
CA SER A 296 -20.75 -10.69 -12.56
C SER A 296 -21.27 -10.28 -11.19
N GLY A 297 -20.40 -9.76 -10.33
CA GLY A 297 -20.73 -9.39 -8.95
C GLY A 297 -20.84 -10.58 -7.98
N ALA A 298 -20.57 -11.82 -8.41
CA ALA A 298 -20.66 -12.99 -7.53
C ALA A 298 -19.56 -13.01 -6.46
N LEU A 299 -18.36 -12.57 -6.82
CA LEU A 299 -17.27 -12.34 -5.87
C LEU A 299 -17.38 -10.91 -5.34
N ALA A 300 -17.28 -10.75 -4.02
CA ALA A 300 -17.28 -9.44 -3.38
C ALA A 300 -16.19 -8.50 -3.95
N PRO A 301 -16.31 -7.18 -3.76
CA PRO A 301 -15.25 -6.24 -4.13
C PRO A 301 -13.90 -6.62 -3.53
N ASN A 302 -12.84 -6.48 -4.31
CA ASN A 302 -11.46 -6.60 -3.86
C ASN A 302 -11.02 -5.36 -3.07
N LEU A 303 -11.78 -5.05 -2.01
CA LEU A 303 -11.67 -3.85 -1.20
C LEU A 303 -11.45 -4.24 0.27
N VAL A 304 -10.53 -3.53 0.93
CA VAL A 304 -10.35 -3.56 2.39
C VAL A 304 -10.40 -2.14 2.94
N PHE A 305 -10.81 -1.99 4.19
CA PHE A 305 -10.95 -0.69 4.84
C PHE A 305 -9.76 -0.37 5.73
N LYS A 306 -9.09 0.76 5.48
CA LYS A 306 -8.05 1.25 6.37
C LYS A 306 -8.67 1.84 7.63
N VAL A 307 -8.45 1.17 8.75
CA VAL A 307 -8.98 1.54 10.06
C VAL A 307 -7.88 2.26 10.83
N ALA A 308 -8.09 3.53 11.20
CA ALA A 308 -7.10 4.29 11.95
C ALA A 308 -7.09 3.87 13.43
N ALA A 309 -6.05 3.15 13.85
CA ALA A 309 -5.80 2.68 15.22
C ALA A 309 -5.35 3.79 16.20
N SER A 310 -5.96 4.97 16.07
CA SER A 310 -5.72 6.11 16.96
C SER A 310 -6.48 6.00 18.28
N HIS A 311 -7.54 5.19 18.33
CA HIS A 311 -8.42 5.02 19.48
C HIS A 311 -8.81 3.54 19.64
N ASP A 312 -9.23 3.15 20.85
CA ASP A 312 -9.75 1.81 21.16
C ASP A 312 -10.93 1.39 20.26
N ALA A 313 -11.67 2.36 19.71
CA ALA A 313 -12.72 2.14 18.73
C ALA A 313 -12.28 1.27 17.53
N ALA A 314 -11.01 1.38 17.12
CA ALA A 314 -10.44 0.59 16.03
C ALA A 314 -10.63 -0.92 16.25
N ARG A 315 -10.50 -1.40 17.49
CA ARG A 315 -10.67 -2.83 17.82
C ARG A 315 -12.05 -3.35 17.44
N LYS A 316 -13.10 -2.58 17.81
CA LYS A 316 -14.49 -2.91 17.45
C LYS A 316 -14.69 -2.86 15.93
N ILE A 317 -14.16 -1.83 15.26
CA ILE A 317 -14.28 -1.69 13.80
C ILE A 317 -13.63 -2.90 13.12
N THR A 318 -12.38 -3.22 13.46
CA THR A 318 -11.61 -4.35 12.91
C THR A 318 -12.35 -5.67 13.10
N SER A 319 -12.80 -5.96 14.32
CA SER A 319 -13.51 -7.21 14.63
C SER A 319 -14.83 -7.33 13.86
N VAL A 320 -15.65 -6.27 13.85
CA VAL A 320 -16.96 -6.28 13.18
C VAL A 320 -16.82 -6.41 11.66
N LEU A 321 -15.94 -5.64 11.02
CA LEU A 321 -15.76 -5.74 9.57
C LEU A 321 -15.30 -7.15 9.16
N ASN A 322 -14.33 -7.72 9.87
CA ASN A 322 -13.86 -9.08 9.59
C ASN A 322 -14.95 -10.13 9.81
N SER A 323 -15.83 -9.96 10.81
CA SER A 323 -17.00 -10.84 11.03
C SER A 323 -18.07 -10.72 9.93
N ASP A 324 -18.06 -9.60 9.19
CA ASP A 324 -18.90 -9.39 8.03
C ASP A 324 -18.33 -10.00 6.75
N GLY A 325 -17.11 -10.55 6.79
CA GLY A 325 -16.37 -10.98 5.59
C GLY A 325 -15.77 -9.80 4.81
N ILE A 326 -15.67 -8.62 5.45
CA ILE A 326 -15.09 -7.41 4.89
C ILE A 326 -13.68 -7.25 5.48
N GLY A 327 -12.67 -7.11 4.62
CA GLY A 327 -11.30 -7.02 5.10
C GLY A 327 -10.96 -5.65 5.71
N SER A 328 -10.14 -5.67 6.76
CA SER A 328 -9.50 -4.49 7.36
C SER A 328 -8.04 -4.35 6.92
N ASN A 329 -7.56 -3.11 6.93
CA ASN A 329 -6.16 -2.75 6.86
C ASN A 329 -5.86 -1.76 8.01
N ASN A 330 -5.53 -2.24 9.19
CA ASN A 330 -5.35 -1.33 10.33
C ASN A 330 -4.11 -0.45 10.08
N THR A 331 -4.20 0.85 10.35
CA THR A 331 -3.16 1.85 10.06
C THR A 331 -3.10 2.88 11.18
N VAL A 332 -2.16 3.83 11.15
CA VAL A 332 -1.84 4.69 12.31
C VAL A 332 -1.40 3.80 13.49
N VAL A 333 -0.63 2.77 13.15
CA VAL A 333 -0.10 1.76 14.08
C VAL A 333 1.42 1.84 14.06
N TYR A 334 2.03 1.85 15.24
CA TYR A 334 3.47 2.09 15.40
C TYR A 334 4.15 1.12 16.37
N THR A 335 3.35 0.40 17.16
CA THR A 335 3.83 -0.32 18.34
C THR A 335 3.51 -1.80 18.26
N VAL A 336 4.37 -2.63 18.85
CA VAL A 336 4.16 -4.09 18.93
C VAL A 336 2.84 -4.41 19.63
N ALA A 337 2.52 -3.72 20.73
CA ALA A 337 1.28 -3.93 21.46
C ALA A 337 0.02 -3.61 20.64
N GLN A 338 0.04 -2.51 19.88
CA GLN A 338 -1.07 -2.15 18.97
C GLN A 338 -1.29 -3.24 17.91
N GLU A 339 -0.23 -3.61 17.19
CA GLU A 339 -0.31 -4.57 16.09
C GLU A 339 -0.78 -5.94 16.57
N VAL A 340 -0.20 -6.44 17.66
CA VAL A 340 -0.59 -7.74 18.24
C VAL A 340 -2.07 -7.73 18.63
N GLN A 341 -2.55 -6.66 19.27
CA GLN A 341 -3.95 -6.55 19.66
C GLN A 341 -4.88 -6.57 18.45
N LEU A 342 -4.58 -5.79 17.41
CA LEU A 342 -5.43 -5.64 16.24
C LEU A 342 -5.42 -6.86 15.32
N ILE A 343 -4.29 -7.57 15.23
CA ILE A 343 -4.24 -8.88 14.55
C ILE A 343 -5.13 -9.90 15.29
N ILE A 344 -5.12 -9.92 16.63
CA ILE A 344 -6.00 -10.78 17.42
C ILE A 344 -7.47 -10.41 17.15
N ASP A 345 -7.82 -9.12 17.20
CA ASP A 345 -9.20 -8.67 16.94
C ASP A 345 -9.67 -9.04 15.51
N ALA A 346 -8.77 -9.00 14.52
CA ALA A 346 -9.04 -9.47 13.16
C ALA A 346 -9.21 -10.99 13.09
N PHE A 347 -8.35 -11.77 13.75
CA PHE A 347 -8.48 -13.23 13.84
C PHE A 347 -9.80 -13.66 14.45
N GLU A 348 -10.24 -13.01 15.53
CA GLU A 348 -11.52 -13.28 16.17
C GLU A 348 -12.70 -12.96 15.24
N GLY A 349 -12.69 -11.79 14.59
CA GLY A 349 -13.71 -11.44 13.60
C GLY A 349 -13.80 -12.44 12.45
N LYS A 350 -12.64 -12.85 11.90
CA LYS A 350 -12.59 -13.85 10.82
C LYS A 350 -13.07 -15.22 11.27
N ALA A 351 -12.79 -15.62 12.52
CA ALA A 351 -13.30 -16.87 13.07
C ALA A 351 -14.83 -16.88 13.14
N GLU A 352 -15.46 -15.75 13.49
CA GLU A 352 -16.91 -15.60 13.47
C GLU A 352 -17.48 -15.61 12.04
N ALA A 353 -16.80 -14.97 11.07
CA ALA A 353 -17.18 -15.08 9.66
C ALA A 353 -17.13 -16.53 9.17
N ALA A 354 -16.05 -17.25 9.46
CA ALA A 354 -15.88 -18.66 9.08
C ALA A 354 -16.97 -19.57 9.69
N LYS A 355 -17.33 -19.37 10.95
CA LYS A 355 -18.46 -20.07 11.59
C LYS A 355 -19.80 -19.78 10.93
N ALA A 356 -20.00 -18.55 10.50
CA ALA A 356 -21.20 -18.12 9.80
C ALA A 356 -21.24 -18.59 8.33
N GLY A 357 -20.20 -19.28 7.85
CA GLY A 357 -20.08 -19.71 6.45
C GLY A 357 -19.84 -18.57 5.48
N LYS A 358 -19.37 -17.42 5.97
CA LYS A 358 -18.92 -16.29 5.15
C LYS A 358 -17.47 -16.50 4.73
N ASP A 359 -17.09 -15.88 3.62
CA ASP A 359 -15.71 -15.88 3.16
C ASP A 359 -14.81 -15.09 4.12
N VAL A 360 -13.62 -15.63 4.36
CA VAL A 360 -12.53 -14.91 5.01
C VAL A 360 -11.64 -14.35 3.90
N VAL A 361 -11.47 -13.03 3.88
CA VAL A 361 -10.68 -12.32 2.87
C VAL A 361 -9.32 -11.90 3.41
N ARG A 362 -8.38 -11.55 2.53
CA ARG A 362 -7.07 -10.99 2.93
C ARG A 362 -7.23 -9.68 3.73
N THR A 363 -6.42 -9.51 4.76
CA THR A 363 -6.33 -8.30 5.59
C THR A 363 -4.89 -7.97 5.94
N TYR A 364 -4.69 -6.74 6.43
CA TYR A 364 -3.36 -6.19 6.65
C TYR A 364 -3.27 -5.48 8.00
N GLU A 365 -2.10 -5.55 8.64
CA GLU A 365 -1.70 -4.71 9.76
C GLU A 365 -0.59 -3.78 9.29
N THR A 366 -0.92 -2.51 9.03
CA THR A 366 0.03 -1.53 8.52
C THR A 366 0.90 -0.97 9.64
N ASN A 367 2.15 -1.41 9.73
CA ASN A 367 3.17 -0.80 10.57
C ASN A 367 3.70 0.48 9.91
N MET A 368 3.58 1.64 10.58
CA MET A 368 4.11 2.92 10.10
C MET A 368 5.53 3.17 10.64
N GLY A 369 6.42 2.18 10.49
CA GLY A 369 7.75 2.16 11.09
C GLY A 369 8.63 3.35 10.76
N GLY A 370 8.61 3.84 9.51
CA GLY A 370 9.39 5.01 9.13
C GLY A 370 8.90 6.33 9.78
N ARG A 371 7.62 6.41 10.18
CA ARG A 371 7.10 7.53 10.98
C ARG A 371 7.43 7.38 12.46
N PHE A 372 7.49 6.15 12.96
CA PHE A 372 7.98 5.88 14.31
C PHE A 372 9.46 6.26 14.45
N ALA A 373 10.30 5.89 13.47
CA ALA A 373 11.70 6.33 13.41
C ALA A 373 11.83 7.86 13.35
N SER A 374 11.02 8.53 12.52
CA SER A 374 10.96 10.00 12.49
C SER A 374 10.65 10.59 13.87
N HIS A 375 9.68 10.01 14.59
CA HIS A 375 9.28 10.48 15.92
C HIS A 375 10.38 10.30 16.97
N LEU A 376 11.00 9.11 17.04
CA LEU A 376 12.10 8.86 17.98
C LEU A 376 13.26 9.83 17.74
N ARG A 377 13.53 10.13 16.47
CA ARG A 377 14.56 11.08 16.09
C ARG A 377 14.25 12.50 16.54
N GLU A 378 13.01 12.95 16.36
CA GLU A 378 12.56 14.26 16.84
C GLU A 378 12.72 14.39 18.36
N VAL A 379 12.26 13.38 19.12
CA VAL A 379 12.38 13.36 20.59
C VAL A 379 13.85 13.37 21.04
N GLU A 380 14.71 12.64 20.33
CA GLU A 380 16.15 12.64 20.62
C GLU A 380 16.81 13.99 20.29
N ALA A 381 16.45 14.63 19.18
CA ALA A 381 16.91 15.97 18.85
C ALA A 381 16.48 16.99 19.92
N GLU A 382 15.22 16.96 20.34
CA GLU A 382 14.67 17.81 21.40
C GLU A 382 15.44 17.64 22.72
N ARG A 383 15.74 16.39 23.08
CA ARG A 383 16.56 16.05 24.26
C ARG A 383 17.96 16.62 24.15
N ILE A 384 18.62 16.49 23.00
CA ILE A 384 19.98 16.99 22.75
C ILE A 384 20.03 18.52 22.90
N PHE A 385 19.12 19.25 22.23
CA PHE A 385 19.09 20.71 22.32
C PHE A 385 18.79 21.18 23.74
N THR A 386 17.84 20.53 24.43
CA THR A 386 17.51 20.87 25.82
C THR A 386 18.70 20.62 26.75
N ALA A 387 19.45 19.53 26.55
CA ALA A 387 20.64 19.21 27.35
C ALA A 387 21.80 20.20 27.13
N ALA A 388 21.87 20.86 25.98
CA ALA A 388 22.83 21.95 25.71
C ALA A 388 22.51 23.24 26.49
N GLY A 389 21.33 23.32 27.10
CA GLY A 389 20.86 24.44 27.92
C GLY A 389 20.30 25.62 27.12
N ASP A 390 19.46 26.45 27.76
CA ASP A 390 18.68 27.51 27.11
C ASP A 390 19.52 28.48 26.25
N ALA A 391 20.72 28.84 26.72
CA ALA A 391 21.57 29.77 25.99
C ALA A 391 22.15 29.13 24.73
N LYS A 392 22.91 28.05 24.87
CA LYS A 392 23.63 27.45 23.74
C LYS A 392 22.70 26.64 22.85
N GLY A 393 21.84 25.81 23.43
CA GLY A 393 20.81 25.07 22.72
C GLY A 393 19.85 26.01 22.00
N GLY A 394 19.42 27.10 22.65
CA GLY A 394 18.52 28.09 22.05
C GLY A 394 19.13 28.84 20.87
N GLU A 395 20.43 29.20 20.94
CA GLU A 395 21.18 29.81 19.83
C GLU A 395 21.26 28.86 18.63
N LEU A 396 21.64 27.60 18.86
CA LEU A 396 21.79 26.59 17.81
C LEU A 396 20.44 26.23 17.17
N LEU A 397 19.36 26.20 17.96
CA LEU A 397 18.03 25.95 17.45
C LEU A 397 17.53 27.10 16.54
N SER A 398 17.83 28.36 16.88
CA SER A 398 17.53 29.50 15.99
C SER A 398 18.33 29.42 14.69
N ALA A 399 19.61 29.01 14.77
CA ALA A 399 20.44 28.83 13.59
C ALA A 399 19.90 27.71 12.68
N LEU A 400 19.48 26.59 13.27
CA LEU A 400 18.83 25.50 12.54
C LEU A 400 17.53 25.97 11.85
N ALA A 401 16.69 26.75 12.51
CA ALA A 401 15.48 27.30 11.90
C ALA A 401 15.82 28.23 10.72
N ALA A 402 16.79 29.13 10.90
CA ALA A 402 17.23 30.06 9.86
C ALA A 402 17.80 29.34 8.63
N ASP A 403 18.65 28.32 8.83
CA ASP A 403 19.24 27.53 7.74
C ASP A 403 18.19 26.77 6.93
N ASN A 404 17.10 26.36 7.56
CA ASN A 404 15.97 25.70 6.92
C ASN A 404 14.88 26.68 6.40
N GLY A 405 15.09 27.99 6.54
CA GLY A 405 14.11 29.01 6.15
C GLY A 405 12.79 28.93 6.93
N ALA A 406 12.82 28.43 8.17
CA ALA A 406 11.67 28.31 9.05
C ALA A 406 11.62 29.47 10.05
N ASP A 407 10.42 29.88 10.43
CA ASP A 407 10.21 30.87 11.49
C ASP A 407 10.51 30.24 12.86
N ASP A 408 11.30 30.94 13.67
CA ASP A 408 11.51 30.58 15.07
C ASP A 408 10.32 31.09 15.90
N PRO A 409 9.52 30.20 16.53
CA PRO A 409 8.33 30.62 17.27
C PRO A 409 8.65 31.46 18.51
N GLY A 410 9.93 31.51 18.93
CA GLY A 410 10.35 32.17 20.17
C GLY A 410 9.82 31.44 21.41
N GLY A 411 10.17 31.95 22.59
CA GLY A 411 9.83 31.30 23.88
C GLY A 411 10.94 30.42 24.42
N SER A 412 10.58 29.46 25.29
CA SER A 412 11.55 28.56 25.91
C SER A 412 12.06 27.52 24.92
N ILE A 413 13.20 26.88 25.22
CA ILE A 413 13.72 25.82 24.35
C ILE A 413 12.74 24.65 24.23
N VAL A 414 11.98 24.36 25.30
CA VAL A 414 10.99 23.28 25.37
C VAL A 414 9.80 23.56 24.43
N ASP A 415 9.43 24.83 24.25
CA ASP A 415 8.34 25.21 23.33
C ASP A 415 8.82 25.22 21.87
N ARG A 416 10.08 25.62 21.65
CA ARG A 416 10.67 25.79 20.31
C ARG A 416 11.12 24.48 19.68
N ALA A 417 11.72 23.59 20.49
CA ALA A 417 12.37 22.37 19.99
C ALA A 417 11.40 21.45 19.24
N PRO A 418 10.16 21.17 19.70
CA PRO A 418 9.22 20.31 18.97
C PRO A 418 8.86 20.82 17.57
N VAL A 419 8.84 22.13 17.38
CA VAL A 419 8.53 22.76 16.08
C VAL A 419 9.73 22.67 15.15
N ILE A 420 10.91 23.07 15.63
CA ILE A 420 12.12 23.20 14.79
C ILE A 420 12.77 21.84 14.53
N CYS A 421 12.68 20.89 15.47
CA CYS A 421 13.25 19.54 15.32
C CYS A 421 12.37 18.60 14.49
N ALA A 422 11.16 19.03 14.12
CA ALA A 422 10.24 18.23 13.31
C ALA A 422 10.91 17.69 12.04
N PHE A 423 10.50 16.49 11.61
CA PHE A 423 11.20 15.73 10.56
C PHE A 423 11.32 16.49 9.24
N LYS A 424 10.31 17.31 8.94
CA LYS A 424 10.26 18.17 7.75
C LYS A 424 11.41 19.19 7.70
N LEU A 425 11.88 19.68 8.86
CA LEU A 425 12.90 20.73 8.94
C LEU A 425 14.29 20.18 9.24
N LEU A 426 14.36 19.18 10.11
CA LEU A 426 15.59 18.47 10.42
C LEU A 426 15.33 17.04 10.00
N PRO A 427 15.90 16.46 8.94
CA PRO A 427 15.64 15.06 8.56
C PRO A 427 16.55 14.05 9.28
N SER A 428 17.74 14.46 9.74
CA SER A 428 18.78 13.60 10.34
C SER A 428 19.42 14.26 11.55
N LEU A 429 19.82 13.48 12.57
CA LEU A 429 20.64 13.96 13.69
C LEU A 429 22.10 14.21 13.30
N ASP A 430 22.59 13.67 12.18
CA ASP A 430 23.89 14.03 11.58
C ASP A 430 23.80 15.40 10.88
N ASN A 431 23.34 16.39 11.65
CA ASN A 431 23.27 17.78 11.27
C ASN A 431 24.27 18.58 12.12
N PRO A 432 25.02 19.53 11.52
CA PRO A 432 26.03 20.30 12.26
C PRO A 432 25.52 20.98 13.54
N HIS A 433 24.28 21.49 13.54
CA HIS A 433 23.69 22.16 14.71
C HIS A 433 23.36 21.18 15.83
N VAL A 434 22.86 20.00 15.48
CA VAL A 434 22.57 18.91 16.43
C VAL A 434 23.87 18.40 17.04
N ILE A 435 24.90 18.16 16.23
CA ILE A 435 26.22 17.74 16.71
C ILE A 435 26.81 18.79 17.66
N ALA A 436 26.76 20.07 17.31
CA ALA A 436 27.26 21.14 18.17
C ALA A 436 26.49 21.23 19.51
N ALA A 437 25.17 20.98 19.50
CA ALA A 437 24.37 20.92 20.71
C ALA A 437 24.74 19.68 21.56
N ALA A 438 24.94 18.53 20.92
CA ALA A 438 25.37 17.31 21.58
C ALA A 438 26.74 17.48 22.25
N GLU A 439 27.72 18.09 21.57
CA GLU A 439 29.04 18.40 22.11
C GLU A 439 28.97 19.36 23.29
N ALA A 440 28.11 20.38 23.22
CA ALA A 440 27.85 21.29 24.34
C ALA A 440 27.23 20.56 25.54
N ALA A 441 26.46 19.51 25.31
CA ALA A 441 25.88 18.62 26.32
C ALA A 441 26.83 17.49 26.78
N GLY A 442 28.07 17.43 26.27
CA GLY A 442 29.07 16.44 26.65
C GLY A 442 28.97 15.09 25.91
N GLN A 443 28.21 15.02 24.83
CA GLN A 443 28.12 13.86 23.94
C GLN A 443 29.09 14.03 22.75
N SER A 444 29.50 12.92 22.13
CA SER A 444 30.38 12.95 20.95
C SER A 444 29.57 13.00 19.66
N ALA A 445 30.14 13.57 18.58
CA ALA A 445 29.55 13.47 17.24
C ALA A 445 29.31 12.00 16.82
N GLU A 446 30.22 11.10 17.17
CA GLU A 446 30.10 9.67 16.86
C GLU A 446 28.89 9.03 17.55
N SER A 447 28.66 9.34 18.82
CA SER A 447 27.48 8.82 19.53
C SER A 447 26.16 9.28 18.90
N VAL A 448 26.10 10.50 18.37
CA VAL A 448 24.92 11.02 17.66
C VAL A 448 24.69 10.25 16.35
N LYS A 449 25.74 9.95 15.61
CA LYS A 449 25.65 9.16 14.37
C LYS A 449 25.22 7.73 14.63
N VAL A 450 25.75 7.11 15.69
CA VAL A 450 25.37 5.75 16.07
C VAL A 450 23.89 5.66 16.45
N ILE A 451 23.38 6.60 17.26
CA ILE A 451 21.96 6.58 17.65
C ILE A 451 21.03 6.90 16.47
N GLU A 452 21.44 7.76 15.53
CA GLU A 452 20.70 8.00 14.28
C GLU A 452 20.54 6.71 13.46
N GLU A 453 21.63 5.96 13.26
CA GLU A 453 21.60 4.69 12.54
C GLU A 453 20.77 3.63 13.26
N ASP A 454 20.79 3.61 14.59
CA ASP A 454 19.92 2.73 15.36
C ASP A 454 18.44 3.13 15.22
N ILE A 455 18.12 4.43 15.31
CA ILE A 455 16.74 4.95 15.19
C ILE A 455 16.13 4.59 13.83
N LYS A 456 16.91 4.66 12.75
CA LYS A 456 16.46 4.23 11.41
C LYS A 456 15.95 2.79 11.39
N ARG A 457 16.49 1.91 12.24
CA ARG A 457 16.10 0.48 12.33
C ARG A 457 14.90 0.22 13.24
N SER A 458 14.42 1.22 13.99
CA SER A 458 13.37 1.04 15.00
C SER A 458 12.05 0.50 14.43
N GLY A 459 11.62 0.99 13.26
CA GLY A 459 10.44 0.50 12.55
C GLY A 459 10.58 -0.97 12.15
N THR A 460 11.71 -1.33 11.55
CA THR A 460 12.06 -2.72 11.20
C THR A 460 12.05 -3.63 12.42
N LEU A 461 12.61 -3.20 13.55
CA LEU A 461 12.60 -3.97 14.80
C LEU A 461 11.17 -4.27 15.29
N VAL A 462 10.25 -3.31 15.19
CA VAL A 462 8.83 -3.53 15.50
C VAL A 462 8.22 -4.57 14.56
N ALA A 463 8.39 -4.40 13.24
CA ALA A 463 7.86 -5.33 12.24
C ALA A 463 8.38 -6.76 12.43
N ARG A 464 9.70 -6.93 12.65
CA ARG A 464 10.33 -8.24 12.95
C ARG A 464 9.73 -8.88 14.19
N ARG A 465 9.51 -8.09 15.25
CA ARG A 465 8.96 -8.58 16.51
C ARG A 465 7.51 -9.06 16.35
N VAL A 466 6.67 -8.29 15.66
CA VAL A 466 5.28 -8.67 15.37
C VAL A 466 5.24 -9.89 14.46
N TYR A 467 6.04 -9.89 13.39
CA TYR A 467 6.16 -11.05 12.50
C TYR A 467 6.52 -12.32 13.27
N TRP A 468 7.50 -12.25 14.18
CA TRP A 468 7.90 -13.39 14.98
C TRP A 468 6.78 -13.94 15.86
N VAL A 469 5.96 -13.07 16.48
CA VAL A 469 4.82 -13.49 17.31
C VAL A 469 3.82 -14.34 16.52
N PHE A 470 3.56 -14.00 15.26
CA PHE A 470 2.49 -14.64 14.48
C PHE A 470 2.96 -15.69 13.49
N PHE A 471 4.05 -15.41 12.79
CA PHE A 471 4.39 -16.06 11.53
C PHE A 471 5.75 -16.77 11.54
N ALA A 472 6.55 -16.62 12.60
CA ALA A 472 7.72 -17.48 12.77
C ALA A 472 7.30 -18.97 12.73
N PRO A 473 8.11 -19.86 12.10
CA PRO A 473 7.76 -21.26 11.91
C PRO A 473 7.31 -21.98 13.19
N GLU A 474 7.90 -21.63 14.34
CA GLU A 474 7.59 -22.19 15.66
C GLU A 474 6.28 -21.68 16.27
N ASN A 475 5.78 -20.51 15.85
CA ASN A 475 4.62 -19.86 16.45
C ASN A 475 3.35 -20.03 15.59
N ARG A 476 3.48 -20.17 14.28
CA ARG A 476 2.35 -20.35 13.35
C ARG A 476 1.41 -21.52 13.73
N PRO A 477 1.89 -22.73 14.07
CA PRO A 477 1.01 -23.83 14.48
C PRO A 477 0.27 -23.59 15.80
N LYS A 478 0.81 -22.73 16.67
CA LYS A 478 0.20 -22.37 17.96
C LYS A 478 -1.04 -21.50 17.75
N TRP A 479 -0.97 -20.55 16.81
CA TRP A 479 -2.14 -19.74 16.43
C TRP A 479 -3.25 -20.59 15.82
N VAL A 480 -2.91 -21.54 14.94
CA VAL A 480 -3.89 -22.49 14.39
C VAL A 480 -4.57 -23.28 15.51
N SER A 481 -3.78 -23.82 16.44
CA SER A 481 -4.29 -24.58 17.59
C SER A 481 -5.17 -23.73 18.52
N TYR A 482 -4.77 -22.48 18.79
CA TYR A 482 -5.54 -21.52 19.57
C TYR A 482 -6.90 -21.26 18.91
N LEU A 483 -6.92 -20.93 17.62
CA LEU A 483 -8.15 -20.62 16.88
C LEU A 483 -9.13 -21.80 16.88
N GLN A 484 -8.64 -23.03 16.65
CA GLN A 484 -9.47 -24.23 16.74
C GLN A 484 -10.06 -24.42 18.14
N LYS A 485 -9.26 -24.22 19.19
CA LYS A 485 -9.70 -24.42 20.58
C LYS A 485 -10.67 -23.32 21.05
N ALA A 486 -10.32 -22.06 20.81
CA ALA A 486 -11.05 -20.90 21.31
C ALA A 486 -12.34 -20.66 20.53
N HIS A 487 -12.32 -20.90 19.20
CA HIS A 487 -13.46 -20.64 18.34
C HIS A 487 -14.14 -21.92 17.82
N GLY A 488 -13.58 -23.12 17.97
CA GLY A 488 -14.26 -24.34 17.51
C GLY A 488 -14.40 -24.43 15.98
N ILE A 489 -13.49 -23.79 15.24
CA ILE A 489 -13.40 -23.85 13.78
C ILE A 489 -12.50 -25.01 13.33
N SER A 490 -12.59 -25.39 12.05
CA SER A 490 -11.74 -26.46 11.50
C SER A 490 -10.28 -26.04 11.39
N GLU A 491 -9.37 -27.02 11.26
CA GLU A 491 -7.95 -26.76 11.01
C GLU A 491 -7.74 -25.95 9.73
N GLU A 492 -8.46 -26.31 8.65
CA GLU A 492 -8.41 -25.60 7.37
C GLU A 492 -8.85 -24.14 7.51
N GLN A 493 -9.95 -23.88 8.24
CA GLN A 493 -10.42 -22.53 8.53
C GLN A 493 -9.38 -21.75 9.35
N ALA A 494 -8.80 -22.37 10.38
CA ALA A 494 -7.78 -21.73 11.22
C ALA A 494 -6.49 -21.43 10.43
N MET A 495 -6.00 -22.36 9.62
CA MET A 495 -4.86 -22.16 8.72
C MET A 495 -5.14 -21.03 7.72
N TRP A 496 -6.37 -20.96 7.20
CA TRP A 496 -6.77 -19.89 6.30
C TRP A 496 -6.81 -18.53 7.00
N ILE A 497 -7.38 -18.43 8.21
CA ILE A 497 -7.39 -17.20 8.99
C ILE A 497 -5.97 -16.66 9.20
N VAL A 498 -5.06 -17.51 9.71
CA VAL A 498 -3.65 -17.14 9.90
C VAL A 498 -3.00 -16.78 8.56
N GLY A 499 -3.25 -17.56 7.51
CA GLY A 499 -2.72 -17.33 6.17
C GLY A 499 -3.33 -16.15 5.42
N SER A 500 -4.37 -15.50 5.95
CA SER A 500 -5.08 -14.37 5.34
C SER A 500 -4.68 -13.01 5.91
N MET A 501 -3.74 -12.96 6.84
CA MET A 501 -3.31 -11.72 7.51
C MET A 501 -1.85 -11.43 7.20
N ASP A 502 -1.56 -10.26 6.65
CA ASP A 502 -0.19 -9.85 6.36
C ASP A 502 0.23 -8.70 7.29
N VAL A 503 1.46 -8.75 7.81
CA VAL A 503 2.13 -7.54 8.33
C VAL A 503 2.53 -6.69 7.12
N LEU A 504 2.29 -5.39 7.21
CA LEU A 504 2.45 -4.47 6.09
C LEU A 504 3.29 -3.25 6.54
N PRO A 505 4.63 -3.29 6.43
CA PRO A 505 5.44 -2.11 6.71
C PRO A 505 5.22 -1.04 5.63
N ALA A 506 5.00 0.20 6.08
CA ALA A 506 4.74 1.36 5.24
C ALA A 506 5.47 2.62 5.74
N SER A 507 5.28 3.73 5.02
CA SER A 507 5.91 5.03 5.33
C SER A 507 7.44 4.98 5.42
N LYS A 508 8.05 4.12 4.61
CA LYS A 508 9.48 3.88 4.57
C LYS A 508 10.28 5.13 4.21
N ARG A 509 11.49 5.21 4.74
CA ARG A 509 12.39 6.37 4.59
C ARG A 509 13.65 6.03 3.80
N ILE A 510 14.10 4.78 3.87
CA ILE A 510 15.35 4.32 3.24
C ILE A 510 15.18 2.91 2.65
N PRO A 511 15.85 2.56 1.54
CA PRO A 511 15.73 1.23 0.91
C PRO A 511 15.93 0.04 1.86
N ALA A 512 16.78 0.19 2.89
CA ALA A 512 16.99 -0.82 3.93
C ALA A 512 15.70 -1.21 4.68
N ASP A 513 14.70 -0.30 4.80
CA ASP A 513 13.39 -0.61 5.38
C ASP A 513 12.65 -1.74 4.60
N THR A 514 12.99 -1.94 3.33
CA THR A 514 12.51 -3.07 2.52
C THR A 514 13.43 -4.28 2.65
N LEU A 515 14.72 -4.08 2.37
CA LEU A 515 15.69 -5.16 2.23
C LEU A 515 15.94 -5.89 3.56
N ASP A 516 15.94 -5.19 4.68
CA ASP A 516 16.14 -5.78 6.02
C ASP A 516 14.85 -6.40 6.61
N ALA A 517 13.78 -6.48 5.84
CA ALA A 517 12.49 -7.01 6.29
C ALA A 517 11.78 -7.83 5.21
N LEU A 518 12.51 -8.55 4.36
CA LEU A 518 11.89 -9.46 3.39
C LEU A 518 11.42 -10.74 4.12
N GLY A 519 10.17 -11.14 3.88
CA GLY A 519 9.57 -12.36 4.40
C GLY A 519 8.64 -13.01 3.38
N GLU A 520 8.81 -14.31 3.15
CA GLU A 520 8.11 -15.08 2.10
C GLU A 520 6.59 -15.08 2.32
N GLN A 521 6.16 -15.29 3.56
CA GLN A 521 4.77 -15.51 3.91
C GLN A 521 4.25 -14.44 4.86
N ASN A 522 2.97 -14.10 4.73
CA ASN A 522 2.26 -13.20 5.64
C ASN A 522 2.92 -11.82 5.81
N PHE A 523 3.59 -11.35 4.76
CA PHE A 523 4.32 -10.08 4.75
C PHE A 523 4.17 -9.39 3.39
N THR A 524 3.69 -8.14 3.41
CA THR A 524 3.52 -7.34 2.20
C THR A 524 4.17 -5.98 2.39
N HIS A 525 5.22 -5.69 1.64
CA HIS A 525 5.85 -4.37 1.63
C HIS A 525 5.01 -3.38 0.84
N THR A 526 4.44 -2.37 1.48
CA THR A 526 3.69 -1.30 0.79
C THR A 526 4.53 -0.03 0.72
N GLU A 527 4.81 0.40 -0.51
CA GLU A 527 5.86 1.36 -0.78
C GLU A 527 5.35 2.54 -1.59
N PHE A 528 5.83 3.74 -1.23
CA PHE A 528 5.65 4.91 -2.10
C PHE A 528 6.40 4.72 -3.42
N PRO A 529 5.94 5.33 -4.52
CA PRO A 529 6.57 5.13 -5.83
C PRO A 529 8.06 5.51 -5.87
N ASN A 530 8.46 6.58 -5.18
CA ASN A 530 9.87 6.98 -5.09
C ASN A 530 10.73 6.01 -4.28
N HIS A 531 10.16 5.39 -3.25
CA HIS A 531 10.84 4.33 -2.50
C HIS A 531 11.08 3.12 -3.39
N GLN A 532 10.11 2.74 -4.21
CA GLN A 532 10.26 1.64 -5.17
C GLN A 532 11.40 1.91 -6.15
N ARG A 533 11.49 3.14 -6.67
CA ARG A 533 12.61 3.61 -7.50
C ARG A 533 13.94 3.49 -6.75
N ALA A 534 14.00 3.93 -5.50
CA ALA A 534 15.22 3.91 -4.70
C ALA A 534 15.72 2.48 -4.41
N VAL A 535 14.81 1.54 -4.10
CA VAL A 535 15.17 0.11 -3.92
C VAL A 535 15.72 -0.48 -5.22
N GLN A 536 15.08 -0.21 -6.36
CA GLN A 536 15.60 -0.62 -7.67
C GLN A 536 17.00 -0.07 -7.91
N MET A 537 17.24 1.22 -7.63
CA MET A 537 18.56 1.83 -7.82
C MET A 537 19.63 1.22 -6.90
N VAL A 538 19.32 0.96 -5.62
CA VAL A 538 20.26 0.31 -4.69
C VAL A 538 20.59 -1.11 -5.16
N SER A 539 19.64 -1.83 -5.76
CA SER A 539 19.88 -3.18 -6.28
C SER A 539 20.85 -3.22 -7.47
N GLU A 540 21.08 -2.08 -8.12
CA GLU A 540 21.98 -1.94 -9.27
C GLU A 540 23.39 -1.49 -8.84
N GLU A 541 23.62 -1.24 -7.56
CA GLU A 541 24.94 -0.85 -7.03
C GLU A 541 25.93 -2.02 -7.01
N ASP A 542 27.22 -1.71 -7.21
CA ASP A 542 28.30 -2.70 -7.17
C ASP A 542 28.34 -3.43 -5.81
N GLY A 543 28.24 -4.76 -5.86
CA GLY A 543 28.31 -5.61 -4.67
C GLY A 543 26.97 -5.92 -4.01
N PHE A 544 25.85 -5.42 -4.55
CA PHE A 544 24.52 -5.85 -4.12
C PHE A 544 24.32 -7.35 -4.39
N ASN A 545 23.79 -8.06 -3.39
CA ASN A 545 23.43 -9.47 -3.49
C ASN A 545 22.08 -9.72 -2.81
N LEU A 546 21.04 -9.94 -3.61
CA LEU A 546 19.67 -10.16 -3.09
C LEU A 546 19.60 -11.35 -2.13
N ALA A 547 20.40 -12.40 -2.35
CA ALA A 547 20.38 -13.61 -1.54
C ALA A 547 20.74 -13.37 -0.07
N ASP A 548 21.46 -12.29 0.24
CA ASP A 548 21.83 -11.92 1.61
C ASP A 548 20.62 -11.43 2.43
N TYR A 549 19.49 -11.11 1.77
CA TYR A 549 18.29 -10.57 2.39
C TYR A 549 17.13 -11.59 2.49
N ARG A 550 17.33 -12.85 2.10
CA ARG A 550 16.26 -13.86 2.15
C ARG A 550 15.83 -14.11 3.60
N GLU A 551 14.53 -13.98 3.88
CA GLU A 551 13.96 -14.10 5.23
C GLU A 551 14.58 -13.14 6.27
N SER A 552 15.07 -11.97 5.82
CA SER A 552 15.67 -10.96 6.70
C SER A 552 14.72 -10.42 7.77
N ILE A 553 13.40 -10.64 7.62
CA ILE A 553 12.41 -10.37 8.68
C ILE A 553 12.63 -11.21 9.96
N LEU A 554 13.30 -12.36 9.86
CA LEU A 554 13.62 -13.22 11.01
C LEU A 554 15.02 -12.95 11.58
N ASP A 555 15.80 -12.10 10.96
CA ASP A 555 17.15 -11.77 11.41
C ASP A 555 17.16 -10.89 12.66
N THR A 556 18.33 -10.79 13.29
CA THR A 556 18.59 -9.87 14.40
C THR A 556 19.67 -8.87 14.00
N PHE A 557 19.47 -7.60 14.33
CA PHE A 557 20.56 -6.64 14.33
C PHE A 557 21.53 -6.91 15.49
N ASP A 558 22.68 -6.22 15.47
CA ASP A 558 23.63 -6.24 16.60
C ASP A 558 22.89 -5.93 17.93
N PRO A 559 23.12 -6.71 19.01
CA PRO A 559 22.43 -6.52 20.28
C PRO A 559 22.57 -5.11 20.87
N GLY A 560 23.67 -4.41 20.55
CA GLY A 560 23.89 -3.03 20.96
C GLY A 560 22.87 -2.04 20.39
N VAL A 561 22.31 -2.31 19.21
CA VAL A 561 21.25 -1.49 18.58
C VAL A 561 20.04 -1.42 19.49
N SER A 562 19.49 -2.58 19.86
CA SER A 562 18.30 -2.64 20.72
C SER A 562 18.60 -2.09 22.12
N GLN A 563 19.81 -2.30 22.66
CA GLN A 563 20.19 -1.77 23.98
C GLN A 563 20.20 -0.25 24.01
N ARG A 564 20.80 0.42 23.01
CA ARG A 564 20.86 1.88 22.93
C ARG A 564 19.48 2.49 22.64
N LEU A 565 18.70 1.90 21.75
CA LEU A 565 17.31 2.33 21.53
C LEU A 565 16.45 2.22 22.79
N TYR A 566 16.69 1.20 23.63
CA TYR A 566 15.96 1.03 24.88
C TYR A 566 16.23 2.13 25.91
N GLU A 567 17.20 3.02 25.69
CA GLU A 567 17.39 4.23 26.50
C GLU A 567 16.32 5.30 26.18
N LEU A 568 15.65 5.22 25.02
CA LEU A 568 14.59 6.12 24.61
C LEU A 568 13.23 5.64 25.17
N PRO A 569 12.54 6.43 26.02
CA PRO A 569 11.26 6.01 26.62
C PRO A 569 10.19 5.65 25.59
N ASP A 570 10.05 6.42 24.51
CA ASP A 570 9.06 6.14 23.47
C ASP A 570 9.41 4.90 22.63
N TYR A 571 10.69 4.51 22.56
CA TYR A 571 11.08 3.23 21.98
C TYR A 571 10.57 2.07 22.84
N GLN A 572 10.70 2.17 24.17
CA GLN A 572 10.17 1.14 25.08
C GLN A 572 8.66 0.97 24.91
N ARG A 573 7.93 2.08 24.82
CA ARG A 573 6.48 2.09 24.59
C ARG A 573 6.09 1.50 23.24
N GLY A 574 6.91 1.73 22.21
CA GLY A 574 6.70 1.18 20.87
C GLY A 574 7.07 -0.30 20.74
N TYR A 575 8.07 -0.77 21.49
CA TYR A 575 8.68 -2.08 21.27
C TYR A 575 8.20 -3.18 22.23
N ASP A 576 7.69 -2.80 23.41
CA ASP A 576 7.25 -3.73 24.43
C ASP A 576 5.77 -4.11 24.29
N LEU A 577 5.39 -5.24 24.91
CA LEU A 577 3.99 -5.66 25.01
C LEU A 577 3.28 -4.97 26.19
N THR A 578 1.96 -5.08 26.27
CA THR A 578 1.25 -4.84 27.53
C THR A 578 1.34 -6.08 28.43
N PRO A 579 1.15 -5.94 29.77
CA PRO A 579 1.04 -7.10 30.67
C PRO A 579 -0.03 -8.11 30.23
N GLU A 580 -1.18 -7.62 29.75
CA GLU A 580 -2.32 -8.43 29.33
C GLU A 580 -1.99 -9.24 28.07
N LEU A 581 -1.38 -8.61 27.06
CA LEU A 581 -0.97 -9.29 25.84
C LEU A 581 0.11 -10.32 26.11
N LYS A 582 1.10 -9.99 26.95
CA LYS A 582 2.13 -10.95 27.36
C LYS A 582 1.50 -12.18 28.01
N SER A 583 0.60 -11.97 28.97
CA SER A 583 -0.12 -13.05 29.66
C SER A 583 -0.95 -13.88 28.69
N PHE A 584 -1.65 -13.26 27.73
CA PHE A 584 -2.44 -13.96 26.73
C PHE A 584 -1.58 -14.83 25.81
N LEU A 585 -0.49 -14.28 25.27
CA LEU A 585 0.43 -15.01 24.41
C LEU A 585 1.04 -16.23 25.11
N GLU A 586 1.45 -16.09 26.37
CA GLU A 586 2.05 -17.18 27.15
C GLU A 586 1.02 -18.25 27.54
N ASN A 587 -0.13 -17.84 28.06
CA ASN A 587 -1.05 -18.75 28.75
C ASN A 587 -2.14 -19.32 27.84
N GLU A 588 -2.58 -18.57 26.83
CA GLU A 588 -3.67 -19.00 25.94
C GLU A 588 -3.14 -19.54 24.61
N VAL A 589 -2.13 -18.88 24.03
CA VAL A 589 -1.55 -19.27 22.73
C VAL A 589 -0.34 -20.21 22.90
N GLY A 590 0.48 -20.03 23.94
CA GLY A 590 1.70 -20.81 24.20
C GLY A 590 2.96 -20.27 23.52
N ILE A 591 3.02 -18.96 23.26
CA ILE A 591 4.18 -18.27 22.68
C ILE A 591 5.11 -17.83 23.81
N ASP A 592 6.40 -18.14 23.70
CA ASP A 592 7.40 -17.80 24.72
C ASP A 592 7.87 -16.36 24.56
N VAL A 593 7.25 -15.46 25.32
CA VAL A 593 7.64 -14.05 25.46
C VAL A 593 8.11 -13.74 26.88
N GLY A 594 8.56 -14.76 27.64
CA GLY A 594 8.89 -14.64 29.05
C GLY A 594 9.94 -13.58 29.36
N SER A 595 10.92 -13.42 28.46
CA SER A 595 12.00 -12.43 28.56
C SER A 595 11.59 -11.01 28.14
N TRP A 596 10.41 -10.83 27.52
CA TRP A 596 9.98 -9.55 26.98
C TRP A 596 9.46 -8.65 28.10
N GLN A 597 9.68 -7.35 27.92
CA GLN A 597 9.25 -6.32 28.85
C GLN A 597 7.79 -5.93 28.56
N THR A 598 7.15 -5.26 29.52
CA THR A 598 5.69 -4.99 29.48
C THR A 598 5.36 -3.50 29.57
N ARG A 599 6.15 -2.64 28.91
CA ARG A 599 5.96 -1.18 28.90
C ARG A 599 5.18 -0.68 27.67
N GLY A 600 4.60 -1.61 26.90
CA GLY A 600 3.81 -1.32 25.73
C GLY A 600 2.53 -0.57 26.06
N MET A 601 1.97 0.08 25.05
CA MET A 601 0.81 0.96 25.20
C MET A 601 -0.53 0.22 25.23
N GLN A 602 -1.37 0.59 26.19
CA GLN A 602 -2.77 0.16 26.25
C GLN A 602 -3.62 0.90 25.20
N PRO A 603 -4.75 0.32 24.75
CA PRO A 603 -5.67 0.98 23.82
C PRO A 603 -6.13 2.38 24.23
N ALA A 604 -6.32 2.60 25.53
CA ALA A 604 -6.71 3.91 26.06
C ALA A 604 -5.62 4.98 25.92
N GLU A 605 -4.35 4.59 25.75
CA GLU A 605 -3.21 5.50 25.63
C GLU A 605 -2.86 5.84 24.17
N TRP A 606 -3.42 5.12 23.20
CA TRP A 606 -3.10 5.34 21.77
C TRP A 606 -3.28 6.79 21.30
N PRO A 607 -4.35 7.53 21.70
CA PRO A 607 -4.53 8.92 21.27
C PRO A 607 -3.41 9.87 21.73
N ASP A 608 -2.70 9.51 22.80
CA ASP A 608 -1.66 10.33 23.42
C ASP A 608 -0.25 9.98 22.95
N PHE A 609 -0.10 9.00 22.05
CA PHE A 609 1.21 8.66 21.51
C PHE A 609 1.68 9.69 20.47
N GLY A 610 2.92 10.15 20.57
CA GLY A 610 3.44 11.21 19.71
C GLY A 610 3.31 10.91 18.20
N SER A 611 3.63 9.68 17.79
CA SER A 611 3.43 9.26 16.39
C SER A 611 1.97 9.25 15.96
N VAL A 612 1.04 8.86 16.85
CA VAL A 612 -0.41 8.86 16.57
C VAL A 612 -0.92 10.29 16.41
N GLN A 613 -0.58 11.19 17.33
CA GLN A 613 -1.03 12.59 17.30
C GLN A 613 -0.58 13.32 16.03
N LYS A 614 0.69 13.14 15.63
CA LYS A 614 1.25 13.78 14.44
C LYS A 614 0.56 13.30 13.17
N THR A 615 0.51 11.99 12.96
CA THR A 615 -0.12 11.43 11.75
C THR A 615 -1.63 11.66 11.73
N GLY A 616 -2.31 11.54 12.87
CA GLY A 616 -3.73 11.83 12.98
C GLY A 616 -4.05 13.28 12.59
N SER A 617 -3.24 14.24 13.05
CA SER A 617 -3.38 15.65 12.68
C SER A 617 -3.15 15.88 11.18
N GLU A 618 -2.11 15.26 10.60
CA GLU A 618 -1.84 15.35 9.16
C GLU A 618 -2.98 14.78 8.32
N PHE A 619 -3.50 13.61 8.68
CA PHE A 619 -4.56 12.94 7.93
C PHE A 619 -5.90 13.70 8.01
N ARG A 620 -6.25 14.25 9.18
CA ARG A 620 -7.44 15.11 9.31
C ARG A 620 -7.30 16.38 8.47
N ALA A 621 -6.18 17.08 8.59
CA ALA A 621 -5.93 18.31 7.82
C ALA A 621 -6.00 18.06 6.31
N ALA A 622 -5.46 16.94 5.84
CA ALA A 622 -5.53 16.57 4.43
C ALA A 622 -6.94 16.17 3.98
N TYR A 623 -7.68 15.44 4.82
CA TYR A 623 -9.07 15.10 4.54
C TYR A 623 -9.93 16.37 4.42
N ASP A 624 -9.79 17.30 5.37
CA ASP A 624 -10.57 18.55 5.38
C ASP A 624 -10.26 19.42 4.15
N ALA A 625 -8.98 19.48 3.74
CA ALA A 625 -8.56 20.17 2.53
C ALA A 625 -9.17 19.53 1.27
N PHE A 626 -9.12 18.20 1.17
CA PHE A 626 -9.69 17.47 0.04
C PHE A 626 -11.22 17.60 -0.03
N ALA A 627 -11.91 17.43 1.11
CA ALA A 627 -13.36 17.64 1.19
C ALA A 627 -13.75 19.05 0.74
N SER A 628 -12.97 20.07 1.12
CA SER A 628 -13.18 21.45 0.67
C SER A 628 -13.02 21.61 -0.85
N GLN A 629 -12.04 20.92 -1.45
CA GLN A 629 -11.86 20.88 -2.91
C GLN A 629 -13.06 20.22 -3.61
N CYS A 630 -13.53 19.07 -3.11
CA CYS A 630 -14.70 18.37 -3.65
C CYS A 630 -15.97 19.21 -3.55
N VAL A 631 -16.16 19.93 -2.44
CA VAL A 631 -17.28 20.88 -2.28
C VAL A 631 -17.19 22.03 -3.29
N SER A 632 -15.99 22.54 -3.57
CA SER A 632 -15.81 23.55 -4.64
C SER A 632 -16.22 23.00 -6.01
N ILE A 633 -15.83 21.77 -6.35
CA ILE A 633 -16.27 21.11 -7.60
C ILE A 633 -17.80 20.98 -7.63
N ALA A 634 -18.43 20.59 -6.53
CA ALA A 634 -19.88 20.48 -6.45
C ALA A 634 -20.59 21.81 -6.75
N LYS A 635 -20.04 22.93 -6.26
CA LYS A 635 -20.56 24.28 -6.53
C LYS A 635 -20.44 24.72 -7.99
N GLU A 636 -19.53 24.13 -8.76
CA GLU A 636 -19.43 24.39 -10.21
C GLU A 636 -20.53 23.70 -11.01
N VAL A 637 -21.08 22.59 -10.48
CA VAL A 637 -22.16 21.79 -11.10
C VAL A 637 -23.56 22.29 -10.71
N SER A 638 -23.66 22.96 -9.55
CA SER A 638 -24.91 23.46 -8.94
C SER A 638 -25.66 24.54 -9.72
#